data_AF-A0A3N5EM65-F1
#
_entry.id   AF-A0A3N5EM65-F1
#
_cell.length_a   1.000
_cell.length_b   1.000
_cell.length_c   1.000
_cell.angle_alpha   90.00
_cell.angle_beta   90.00
_cell.angle_gamma   90.00
#
_symmetry.space_group_name_H-M   'P 1'
#
loop_
_entity.id
_entity.type
_entity.pdbx_description
1 polymer ?
#
loop_
_entity_poly.entity_id
_entity_poly.type
_entity_poly.pdbx_seq_one_letter_code
_entity_poly.pdbx_strand_id
1 'polypeptide(L)'
;MKAQEPTVPSADRSYPADPVRRPAASLSPGNVHEKLIIRITGAVVFLISLVQYVLTVQPSVSFWDPGELSAAARLLQVPHPPGGPLFLLVGRIFYMLPFPGDLGLRMNMVSVLASACSVLLLYLIAVRVIRAMRGGAPQSAMETYGTVLSAAVGALAFSFSDTFWFSGVEANYFAASTFLFAAIVWLTMIWHDNADRPDQAKYLLVIALLVGLSAGVHLMSVLGVVGAVMVVVLRKFIDRPEESRLSGYVLLGHAVLLLIIAAVLWAGQTSSKPPGPEEAHAFDRKFIITMVIASAIVMLMFRKRVFHRNSLYLVFALAGIGLFVAYPGIIKLLPALLLLVAGDNIGIGTVLLVALLLAGGFGAWWAAKHKQPWLHIALLAVIIATIGFTTYTMIIIRAHADPPMNENKPRTFSGLLTYLNREQYGDFPIFKRRWSAEPQHQSTWTAYSSDLDFTWRYQIDHMFNRYLFWNFIGRASTVQDTGVDWKQLFGIPFLFGLAGLWAHFRRDWRMATVFAVLFIFMGYLIAFYQNQQESQPRERDYFYPGAFFVFSLWIALGVRESLGFIARRLAGHRLAPAAFWGAALLAVLLIPGRMASTNYFSHDRSRNWIPWDYAYNLLQTCDQDAILFTNGDNDTFPLWYLQDVEGVRRDVRVVCLSLANTPWYIQQLKDKPYFAEARAVPMSLSNARIQNIEPIPWQPRDIDLPVPPEVREQFAVTDTAVINNGKITFRMNNTFQAGQTTAIRVQDILVLDVVLTNQWKRPLYFAVTCSPDSKIGLDDYLWFQGMALRLEPRKALQAENAMDPATVEANLMHEPAGFSRTPQTGFKFRGIADSTLFLDDNIQRLLLNYRFAFMRLALYHANMAGDQAKSLQVLDRMEQVIPRSHVPMSWEMLSDLATSYRRLGREDRFNEITAELEPICRAMIERGEGNLSSYYNPYRILLDIYHQRNDHANQLDILNRLLARFPGDPSLTKRIGEVRARMDSTQHP
;
A
#
# COMPACT_ATOMS: atom_id res chain seq x y z
N MET A 1 61.87 58.30 45.21
CA MET A 1 61.67 56.84 45.23
C MET A 1 60.18 56.56 45.35
N LYS A 2 59.58 56.04 44.27
CA LYS A 2 58.25 55.43 44.22
C LYS A 2 58.40 53.95 44.54
N ALA A 3 57.48 53.35 45.27
CA ALA A 3 57.32 51.89 45.33
C ALA A 3 55.86 51.55 45.01
N GLN A 4 55.70 50.65 44.05
CA GLN A 4 54.49 50.24 43.36
C GLN A 4 53.70 49.20 44.16
N GLU A 5 52.37 49.29 44.11
CA GLU A 5 51.47 48.17 44.38
C GLU A 5 51.35 47.27 43.13
N PRO A 6 51.33 45.93 43.28
CA PRO A 6 51.19 45.01 42.15
C PRO A 6 49.72 44.80 41.76
N THR A 7 49.48 44.96 40.47
CA THR A 7 48.23 44.74 39.75
C THR A 7 47.86 43.26 39.66
N VAL A 8 46.59 42.93 39.93
CA VAL A 8 45.99 41.61 39.65
C VAL A 8 45.62 41.55 38.16
N PRO A 9 46.09 40.55 37.39
CA PRO A 9 45.81 40.48 35.96
C PRO A 9 44.40 39.95 35.68
N SER A 10 43.60 40.74 34.96
CA SER A 10 42.37 40.31 34.31
C SER A 10 42.68 39.31 33.20
N ALA A 11 42.29 38.05 33.38
CA ALA A 11 42.34 37.04 32.32
C ALA A 11 41.19 37.27 31.33
N ASP A 12 41.33 38.28 30.47
CA ASP A 12 40.57 38.37 29.22
C ASP A 12 41.19 37.37 28.23
N ARG A 13 40.67 36.14 28.23
CA ARG A 13 40.90 35.19 27.13
C ARG A 13 39.72 35.31 26.18
N SER A 14 39.91 36.14 25.18
CA SER A 14 39.10 36.17 23.96
C SER A 14 39.13 34.79 23.28
N TYR A 15 38.11 33.98 23.57
CA TYR A 15 37.80 32.81 22.76
C TYR A 15 37.14 33.28 21.45
N PRO A 16 37.45 32.67 20.29
CA PRO A 16 36.68 32.92 19.07
C PRO A 16 35.22 32.53 19.33
N ALA A 17 34.31 33.47 19.06
CA ALA A 17 32.88 33.30 19.29
C ALA A 17 32.34 32.06 18.57
N ASP A 18 31.70 31.17 19.33
CA ASP A 18 30.87 30.08 18.82
C ASP A 18 29.71 30.69 18.00
N PRO A 19 29.55 30.37 16.69
CA PRO A 19 28.54 31.01 15.83
C PRO A 19 27.09 30.69 16.23
N VAL A 20 26.87 29.86 17.26
CA VAL A 20 25.57 29.31 17.65
C VAL A 20 24.85 30.10 18.77
N ARG A 21 25.51 31.10 19.38
CA ARG A 21 24.90 31.92 20.45
C ARG A 21 24.71 33.37 20.03
N ARG A 22 23.55 33.69 19.45
CA ARG A 22 23.05 35.08 19.41
C ARG A 22 21.61 35.16 19.94
N PRO A 23 21.24 36.24 20.67
CA PRO A 23 19.87 36.45 21.09
C PRO A 23 18.96 36.68 19.88
N ALA A 24 17.66 36.37 20.04
CA ALA A 24 16.63 36.63 19.04
C ALA A 24 16.71 38.09 18.54
N ALA A 25 17.06 38.26 17.27
CA ALA A 25 17.23 39.57 16.66
C ALA A 25 15.91 40.35 16.64
N SER A 26 15.96 41.59 17.15
CA SER A 26 14.91 42.60 17.02
C SER A 26 14.54 42.82 15.55
N LEU A 27 13.26 43.16 15.31
CA LEU A 27 12.68 43.38 13.99
C LEU A 27 13.35 44.58 13.29
N SER A 28 14.33 44.33 12.43
CA SER A 28 14.77 45.30 11.41
C SER A 28 13.85 45.24 10.18
N PRO A 29 13.70 46.32 9.39
CA PRO A 29 12.88 46.34 8.17
C PRO A 29 13.22 45.23 7.17
N GLY A 30 14.48 44.80 7.10
CA GLY A 30 14.93 43.69 6.24
C GLY A 30 14.34 42.32 6.62
N ASN A 31 14.02 42.10 7.89
CA ASN A 31 13.42 40.84 8.38
C ASN A 31 11.93 40.69 8.00
N VAL A 32 11.23 41.79 7.68
CA VAL A 32 9.80 41.74 7.31
C VAL A 32 9.64 41.26 5.86
N HIS A 33 10.48 41.77 4.95
CA HIS A 33 10.42 41.41 3.54
C HIS A 33 10.80 39.93 3.30
N GLU A 34 11.84 39.42 3.98
CA GLU A 34 12.23 38.00 3.92
C GLU A 34 11.08 37.07 4.38
N LYS A 35 10.46 37.39 5.53
CA LYS A 35 9.34 36.59 6.06
C LYS A 35 8.15 36.59 5.11
N LEU A 36 7.87 37.70 4.45
CA LEU A 36 6.83 37.80 3.44
C LEU A 36 7.14 36.89 2.24
N ILE A 37 8.38 36.93 1.71
CA ILE A 37 8.80 36.05 0.61
C ILE A 37 8.65 34.58 0.99
N ILE A 38 9.09 34.17 2.17
CA ILE A 38 8.94 32.78 2.65
C ILE A 38 7.46 32.37 2.69
N ARG A 39 6.58 33.25 3.16
CA ARG A 39 5.13 32.96 3.24
C ARG A 39 4.50 32.88 1.86
N ILE A 40 4.84 33.80 0.95
CA ILE A 40 4.33 33.80 -0.43
C ILE A 40 4.81 32.56 -1.17
N THR A 41 6.11 32.26 -1.16
CA THR A 41 6.64 31.05 -1.81
C THR A 41 6.05 29.78 -1.18
N GLY A 42 5.89 29.73 0.14
CA GLY A 42 5.21 28.63 0.81
C GLY A 42 3.76 28.46 0.35
N ALA A 43 3.00 29.56 0.24
CA ALA A 43 1.64 29.54 -0.29
C ALA A 43 1.60 29.06 -1.74
N VAL A 44 2.55 29.48 -2.58
CA VAL A 44 2.67 29.01 -3.96
C VAL A 44 2.99 27.51 -4.02
N VAL A 45 3.94 27.02 -3.21
CA VAL A 45 4.26 25.58 -3.12
C VAL A 45 3.02 24.78 -2.69
N PHE A 46 2.31 25.24 -1.66
CA PHE A 46 1.07 24.64 -1.20
C PHE A 46 0.01 24.61 -2.32
N LEU A 47 -0.19 25.72 -3.03
CA LEU A 47 -1.18 25.82 -4.11
C LEU A 47 -0.82 24.91 -5.30
N ILE A 48 0.46 24.84 -5.68
CA ILE A 48 0.91 23.93 -6.76
C ILE A 48 0.58 22.49 -6.38
N SER A 49 0.97 22.04 -5.18
CA SER A 49 0.69 20.68 -4.72
C SER A 49 -0.80 20.42 -4.51
N LEU A 50 -1.57 21.40 -4.02
CA LEU A 50 -3.01 21.26 -3.87
C LEU A 50 -3.70 21.10 -5.23
N VAL A 51 -3.39 21.98 -6.19
CA VAL A 51 -3.95 21.93 -7.54
C VAL A 51 -3.60 20.60 -8.21
N GLN A 52 -2.34 20.20 -8.16
CA GLN A 52 -1.86 18.90 -8.60
C GLN A 52 -2.73 17.75 -8.08
N TYR A 53 -2.89 17.63 -6.75
CA TYR A 53 -3.63 16.53 -6.15
C TYR A 53 -5.13 16.62 -6.43
N VAL A 54 -5.72 17.81 -6.43
CA VAL A 54 -7.14 18.00 -6.81
C VAL A 54 -7.40 17.62 -8.26
N LEU A 55 -6.49 17.95 -9.18
CA LEU A 55 -6.64 17.64 -10.60
C LEU A 55 -6.45 16.15 -10.91
N THR A 56 -5.83 15.38 -10.01
CA THR A 56 -5.52 13.96 -10.22
C THR A 56 -6.21 13.01 -9.25
N VAL A 57 -7.01 13.54 -8.32
CA VAL A 57 -7.71 12.74 -7.29
C VAL A 57 -8.71 11.78 -7.90
N GLN A 58 -8.81 10.58 -7.32
CA GLN A 58 -9.85 9.62 -7.62
C GLN A 58 -11.25 10.28 -7.44
N PRO A 59 -12.14 10.24 -8.44
CA PRO A 59 -13.42 10.95 -8.40
C PRO A 59 -14.44 10.29 -7.46
N SER A 60 -14.26 9.02 -7.11
CA SER A 60 -15.12 8.26 -6.20
C SER A 60 -14.31 7.24 -5.40
N VAL A 61 -14.86 6.08 -5.07
CA VAL A 61 -14.12 4.96 -4.47
C VAL A 61 -13.03 4.44 -5.41
N SER A 62 -11.89 4.03 -4.86
CA SER A 62 -10.87 3.23 -5.56
C SER A 62 -10.86 1.79 -5.05
N PHE A 63 -10.18 0.91 -5.78
CA PHE A 63 -9.88 -0.45 -5.31
C PHE A 63 -9.02 -0.42 -4.03
N TRP A 64 -8.91 -1.55 -3.34
CA TRP A 64 -8.24 -1.71 -2.03
C TRP A 64 -9.00 -1.04 -0.87
N ASP A 65 -8.27 -0.75 0.21
CA ASP A 65 -8.73 -0.17 1.48
C ASP A 65 -9.65 1.07 1.34
N PRO A 66 -9.50 1.99 0.35
CA PRO A 66 -10.32 3.20 0.26
C PRO A 66 -11.83 2.96 0.36
N GLY A 67 -12.36 1.87 -0.22
CA GLY A 67 -13.79 1.54 -0.11
C GLY A 67 -14.23 1.22 1.32
N GLU A 68 -13.43 0.44 2.03
CA GLU A 68 -13.65 0.09 3.43
C GLU A 68 -13.49 1.31 4.34
N LEU A 69 -12.43 2.10 4.17
CA LEU A 69 -12.18 3.31 4.97
C LEU A 69 -13.29 4.34 4.78
N SER A 70 -13.80 4.44 3.56
CA SER A 70 -14.89 5.32 3.20
C SER A 70 -16.22 4.87 3.83
N ALA A 71 -16.55 3.58 3.76
CA ALA A 71 -17.69 2.99 4.46
C ALA A 71 -17.57 3.17 5.98
N ALA A 72 -16.38 2.93 6.54
CA ALA A 72 -16.08 3.09 7.95
C ALA A 72 -16.25 4.54 8.41
N ALA A 73 -15.68 5.50 7.69
CA ALA A 73 -15.78 6.92 8.04
C ALA A 73 -17.23 7.41 7.95
N ARG A 74 -18.00 6.96 6.96
CA ARG A 74 -19.39 7.39 6.76
C ARG A 74 -20.33 7.00 7.90
N LEU A 75 -20.15 5.85 8.52
CA LEU A 75 -21.01 5.33 9.60
C LEU A 75 -20.28 5.17 10.93
N LEU A 76 -19.04 5.64 11.03
CA LEU A 76 -18.14 5.45 12.18
C LEU A 76 -18.08 3.97 12.56
N GLN A 77 -17.69 3.12 11.62
CA GLN A 77 -17.61 1.67 11.79
C GLN A 77 -16.23 1.24 12.30
N VAL A 78 -16.01 -0.06 12.52
CA VAL A 78 -14.72 -0.61 12.94
C VAL A 78 -14.10 -1.38 11.76
N PRO A 79 -13.16 -0.78 11.01
CA PRO A 79 -12.47 -1.42 9.89
C PRO A 79 -11.32 -2.30 10.37
N HIS A 80 -10.52 -2.81 9.45
CA HIS A 80 -9.38 -3.68 9.75
C HIS A 80 -8.38 -3.03 10.73
N PRO A 81 -7.76 -3.82 11.63
CA PRO A 81 -6.85 -3.29 12.63
C PRO A 81 -5.58 -2.69 12.02
N PRO A 82 -5.09 -1.54 12.54
CA PRO A 82 -5.48 -0.93 13.81
C PRO A 82 -6.62 0.11 13.69
N GLY A 83 -7.34 0.17 12.58
CA GLY A 83 -8.61 0.91 12.48
C GLY A 83 -8.54 2.41 12.24
N GLY A 84 -7.42 3.06 12.58
CA GLY A 84 -7.19 4.49 12.33
C GLY A 84 -8.35 5.42 12.74
N PRO A 85 -8.82 5.38 14.00
CA PRO A 85 -10.05 6.08 14.42
C PRO A 85 -10.02 7.60 14.21
N LEU A 86 -8.87 8.26 14.36
CA LEU A 86 -8.76 9.70 14.08
C LEU A 86 -8.97 10.00 12.59
N PHE A 87 -8.43 9.15 11.71
CA PHE A 87 -8.65 9.28 10.26
C PHE A 87 -10.14 9.12 9.92
N LEU A 88 -10.83 8.16 10.53
CA LEU A 88 -12.28 7.96 10.35
C LEU A 88 -13.10 9.16 10.88
N LEU A 89 -12.73 9.72 12.03
CA LEU A 89 -13.40 10.89 12.60
C LEU A 89 -13.24 12.11 11.69
N VAL A 90 -12.05 12.34 11.12
CA VAL A 90 -11.83 13.40 10.13
C VAL A 90 -12.63 13.12 8.86
N GLY A 91 -12.59 11.89 8.33
CA GLY A 91 -13.40 11.51 7.17
C GLY A 91 -14.90 11.72 7.39
N ARG A 92 -15.41 11.43 8.59
CA ARG A 92 -16.81 11.69 8.96
C ARG A 92 -17.16 13.17 8.88
N ILE A 93 -16.25 14.06 9.28
CA ILE A 93 -16.45 15.51 9.14
C ILE A 93 -16.55 15.88 7.66
N PHE A 94 -15.68 15.35 6.79
CA PHE A 94 -15.74 15.61 5.35
C PHE A 94 -17.05 15.12 4.72
N TYR A 95 -17.59 14.01 5.19
CA TYR A 95 -18.91 13.55 4.78
C TYR A 95 -20.05 14.49 5.19
N MET A 96 -19.93 15.18 6.32
CA MET A 96 -20.92 16.13 6.82
C MET A 96 -20.85 17.49 6.12
N LEU A 97 -19.71 17.84 5.52
CA LEU A 97 -19.56 19.09 4.80
C LEU A 97 -20.35 19.07 3.48
N PRO A 98 -21.04 20.17 3.10
CA PRO A 98 -21.85 20.24 1.89
C PRO A 98 -20.97 20.48 0.64
N PHE A 99 -20.01 19.61 0.39
CA PHE A 99 -19.18 19.68 -0.82
C PHE A 99 -19.94 19.16 -2.06
N PRO A 100 -19.92 19.89 -3.18
CA PRO A 100 -20.48 19.38 -4.43
C PRO A 100 -19.65 18.20 -4.94
N GLY A 101 -20.29 17.26 -5.66
CA GLY A 101 -19.64 16.09 -6.24
C GLY A 101 -19.99 14.77 -5.55
N ASP A 102 -19.24 13.72 -5.93
CA ASP A 102 -19.41 12.36 -5.43
C ASP A 102 -19.10 12.25 -3.92
N LEU A 103 -19.72 11.29 -3.24
CA LEU A 103 -19.50 11.07 -1.81
C LEU A 103 -18.08 10.54 -1.54
N GLY A 104 -17.54 9.67 -2.39
CA GLY A 104 -16.18 9.13 -2.29
C GLY A 104 -15.12 10.21 -2.47
N LEU A 105 -15.35 11.19 -3.35
CA LEU A 105 -14.46 12.34 -3.50
C LEU A 105 -14.23 13.07 -2.17
N ARG A 106 -15.29 13.24 -1.36
CA ARG A 106 -15.17 13.93 -0.05
C ARG A 106 -14.19 13.21 0.86
N MET A 107 -14.15 11.88 0.82
CA MET A 107 -13.20 11.09 1.58
C MET A 107 -11.77 11.23 1.00
N ASN A 108 -11.61 11.17 -0.32
CA ASN A 108 -10.30 11.33 -0.96
C ASN A 108 -9.69 12.71 -0.71
N MET A 109 -10.52 13.76 -0.53
CA MET A 109 -10.06 15.11 -0.20
C MET A 109 -9.31 15.20 1.14
N VAL A 110 -9.50 14.24 2.06
CA VAL A 110 -8.70 14.15 3.29
C VAL A 110 -7.23 13.91 2.94
N SER A 111 -6.94 12.95 2.05
CA SER A 111 -5.58 12.68 1.58
C SER A 111 -5.00 13.84 0.78
N VAL A 112 -5.79 14.45 -0.11
CA VAL A 112 -5.37 15.61 -0.93
C VAL A 112 -4.85 16.75 -0.06
N LEU A 113 -5.63 17.13 0.96
CA LEU A 113 -5.27 18.23 1.87
C LEU A 113 -4.10 17.86 2.77
N ALA A 114 -4.09 16.64 3.33
CA ALA A 114 -2.97 16.16 4.13
C ALA A 114 -1.66 16.17 3.33
N SER A 115 -1.69 15.72 2.07
CA SER A 115 -0.52 15.70 1.20
C SER A 115 -0.03 17.11 0.84
N ALA A 116 -0.92 18.02 0.44
CA ALA A 116 -0.54 19.41 0.16
C ALA A 116 0.05 20.12 1.40
N CYS A 117 -0.52 19.88 2.58
CA CYS A 117 0.03 20.40 3.84
C CYS A 117 1.39 19.77 4.20
N SER A 118 1.60 18.49 3.90
CA SER A 118 2.90 17.82 4.10
C SER A 118 4.01 18.48 3.29
N VAL A 119 3.73 18.81 2.01
CA VAL A 119 4.66 19.52 1.12
C VAL A 119 4.96 20.92 1.66
N LEU A 120 3.95 21.66 2.10
CA LEU A 120 4.14 22.98 2.72
C LEU A 120 5.05 22.90 3.95
N LEU A 121 4.82 21.91 4.81
CA LEU A 121 5.64 21.72 6.01
C LEU A 121 7.07 21.32 5.65
N LEU A 122 7.28 20.48 4.64
CA LEU A 122 8.62 20.15 4.11
C LEU A 122 9.34 21.41 3.63
N TYR A 123 8.67 22.28 2.86
CA TYR A 123 9.22 23.57 2.43
C TYR A 123 9.66 24.41 3.64
N LEU A 124 8.80 24.54 4.66
CA LEU A 124 9.10 25.33 5.86
C LEU A 124 10.25 24.73 6.68
N ILE A 125 10.33 23.40 6.78
CA ILE A 125 11.44 22.69 7.41
C ILE A 125 12.74 22.95 6.63
N ALA A 126 12.71 22.81 5.30
CA ALA A 126 13.87 23.04 4.45
C ALA A 126 14.41 24.46 4.56
N VAL A 127 13.54 25.48 4.57
CA VAL A 127 13.94 26.88 4.81
C VAL A 127 14.65 27.02 6.17
N ARG A 128 14.12 26.42 7.24
CA ARG A 128 14.75 26.49 8.58
C ARG A 128 16.11 25.80 8.61
N VAL A 129 16.21 24.59 8.04
CA VAL A 129 17.47 23.83 7.99
C VAL A 129 18.53 24.58 7.18
N ILE A 130 18.17 25.12 6.01
CA ILE A 130 19.09 25.92 5.19
C ILE A 130 19.60 27.15 5.96
N ARG A 131 18.71 27.88 6.65
CA ARG A 131 19.10 29.05 7.45
C ARG A 131 20.04 28.68 8.59
N ALA A 132 19.75 27.59 9.29
CA ALA A 132 20.61 27.07 10.36
C ALA A 132 22.02 26.74 9.82
N MET A 133 22.12 26.02 8.71
CA MET A 133 23.38 25.66 8.07
C MET A 133 24.20 26.88 7.58
N ARG A 134 23.56 28.02 7.33
CA ARG A 134 24.21 29.26 6.86
C ARG A 134 24.49 30.27 7.97
N GLY A 135 24.22 29.92 9.23
CA GLY A 135 24.51 30.79 10.37
C GLY A 135 23.53 31.95 10.54
N GLY A 136 22.30 31.84 10.03
CA GLY A 136 21.22 32.79 10.32
C GLY A 136 20.42 33.25 9.10
N ALA A 137 19.87 34.47 9.19
CA ALA A 137 19.08 35.07 8.11
C ALA A 137 19.96 35.38 6.89
N PRO A 138 19.40 35.26 5.66
CA PRO A 138 20.09 35.64 4.43
C PRO A 138 20.55 37.10 4.49
N GLN A 139 21.76 37.39 4.00
CA GLN A 139 22.35 38.73 4.02
C GLN A 139 22.09 39.51 2.71
N SER A 140 21.54 38.85 1.68
CA SER A 140 21.21 39.48 0.40
C SER A 140 19.92 38.92 -0.20
N ALA A 141 19.36 39.65 -1.17
CA ALA A 141 18.20 39.18 -1.95
C ALA A 141 18.52 37.85 -2.65
N MET A 142 19.69 37.71 -3.28
CA MET A 142 20.11 36.48 -3.95
C MET A 142 20.20 35.29 -2.98
N GLU A 143 20.64 35.51 -1.74
CA GLU A 143 20.64 34.45 -0.72
C GLU A 143 19.22 34.09 -0.24
N THR A 144 18.33 35.09 -0.15
CA THR A 144 16.92 34.89 0.21
C THR A 144 16.22 34.04 -0.83
N TYR A 145 16.30 34.45 -2.10
CA TYR A 145 15.74 33.71 -3.23
C TYR A 145 16.37 32.32 -3.39
N GLY A 146 17.69 32.20 -3.23
CA GLY A 146 18.35 30.89 -3.24
C GLY A 146 17.85 29.95 -2.14
N THR A 147 17.52 30.48 -0.96
CA THR A 147 16.97 29.68 0.14
C THR A 147 15.56 29.20 -0.18
N VAL A 148 14.65 30.12 -0.56
CA VAL A 148 13.24 29.76 -0.79
C VAL A 148 13.06 28.93 -2.06
N LEU A 149 13.83 29.17 -3.12
CA LEU A 149 13.75 28.38 -4.36
C LEU A 149 14.29 26.96 -4.16
N SER A 150 15.43 26.80 -3.49
CA SER A 150 15.95 25.46 -3.22
C SER A 150 15.02 24.66 -2.29
N ALA A 151 14.44 25.30 -1.27
CA ALA A 151 13.43 24.69 -0.42
C ALA A 151 12.18 24.28 -1.22
N ALA A 152 11.72 25.15 -2.14
CA ALA A 152 10.59 24.84 -3.01
C ALA A 152 10.90 23.67 -3.96
N VAL A 153 12.11 23.62 -4.53
CA VAL A 153 12.56 22.51 -5.40
C VAL A 153 12.52 21.17 -4.67
N GLY A 154 13.06 21.08 -3.46
CA GLY A 154 13.00 19.83 -2.68
C GLY A 154 11.59 19.46 -2.25
N ALA A 155 10.78 20.44 -1.83
CA ALA A 155 9.38 20.18 -1.44
C ALA A 155 8.53 19.71 -2.63
N LEU A 156 8.65 20.36 -3.79
CA LEU A 156 7.95 19.95 -5.00
C LEU A 156 8.48 18.62 -5.56
N ALA A 157 9.77 18.32 -5.40
CA ALA A 157 10.30 16.98 -5.72
C ALA A 157 9.61 15.88 -4.88
N PHE A 158 9.31 16.15 -3.60
CA PHE A 158 8.49 15.24 -2.80
C PHE A 158 7.05 15.15 -3.32
N SER A 159 6.45 16.29 -3.65
CA SER A 159 5.08 16.36 -4.18
C SER A 159 4.90 15.53 -5.46
N PHE A 160 5.92 15.52 -6.33
CA PHE A 160 5.92 14.86 -7.63
C PHE A 160 6.59 13.47 -7.61
N SER A 161 6.94 12.95 -6.44
CA SER A 161 7.50 11.61 -6.29
C SER A 161 6.43 10.53 -6.47
N ASP A 162 6.78 9.41 -7.11
CA ASP A 162 5.89 8.30 -7.49
C ASP A 162 5.00 7.88 -6.31
N THR A 163 5.61 7.39 -5.23
CA THR A 163 4.90 6.83 -4.08
C THR A 163 4.01 7.85 -3.35
N PHE A 164 4.52 9.07 -3.14
CA PHE A 164 3.78 10.06 -2.37
C PHE A 164 2.62 10.64 -3.16
N TRP A 165 2.77 10.81 -4.48
CA TRP A 165 1.67 11.23 -5.34
C TRP A 165 0.57 10.18 -5.36
N PHE A 166 0.90 8.90 -5.53
CA PHE A 166 -0.06 7.79 -5.47
C PHE A 166 -0.91 7.85 -4.19
N SER A 167 -0.23 8.03 -3.05
CA SER A 167 -0.91 8.10 -1.75
C SER A 167 -1.74 9.38 -1.57
N GLY A 168 -1.42 10.46 -2.29
CA GLY A 168 -2.11 11.75 -2.16
C GLY A 168 -3.43 11.87 -2.90
N VAL A 169 -3.73 10.94 -3.82
CA VAL A 169 -4.89 11.03 -4.73
C VAL A 169 -6.02 10.03 -4.42
N GLU A 170 -5.91 9.28 -3.33
CA GLU A 170 -6.97 8.37 -2.84
C GLU A 170 -6.99 8.32 -1.31
N ALA A 171 -8.14 7.96 -0.73
CA ALA A 171 -8.33 7.89 0.72
C ALA A 171 -7.49 6.79 1.37
N ASN A 172 -6.37 7.14 2.03
CA ASN A 172 -5.53 6.20 2.77
C ASN A 172 -4.91 6.85 4.03
N TYR A 173 -4.44 6.02 4.95
CA TYR A 173 -3.81 6.48 6.19
C TYR A 173 -2.43 7.13 5.97
N PHE A 174 -1.74 6.81 4.87
CA PHE A 174 -0.35 7.18 4.65
C PHE A 174 -0.18 8.69 4.42
N ALA A 175 -1.05 9.31 3.62
CA ALA A 175 -1.03 10.77 3.42
C ALA A 175 -1.21 11.53 4.74
N ALA A 176 -2.22 11.16 5.54
CA ALA A 176 -2.47 11.75 6.85
C ALA A 176 -1.33 11.49 7.85
N SER A 177 -0.73 10.29 7.82
CA SER A 177 0.43 9.96 8.65
C SER A 177 1.65 10.80 8.28
N THR A 178 1.94 10.99 6.99
CA THR A 178 3.04 11.86 6.55
C THR A 178 2.82 13.30 6.99
N PHE A 179 1.57 13.80 6.96
CA PHE A 179 1.25 15.13 7.46
C PHE A 179 1.55 15.29 8.96
N LEU A 180 1.12 14.33 9.78
CA LEU A 180 1.40 14.35 11.22
C LEU A 180 2.90 14.25 11.51
N PHE A 181 3.62 13.40 10.78
CA PHE A 181 5.07 13.33 10.86
C PHE A 181 5.73 14.68 10.51
N ALA A 182 5.35 15.28 9.38
CA ALA A 182 5.85 16.57 8.95
C ALA A 182 5.54 17.67 9.99
N ALA A 183 4.36 17.63 10.62
CA ALA A 183 3.97 18.56 11.67
C ALA A 183 4.82 18.40 12.94
N ILE A 184 5.10 17.16 13.35
CA ILE A 184 5.99 16.85 14.48
C ILE A 184 7.41 17.38 14.20
N VAL A 185 7.97 17.10 13.00
CA VAL A 185 9.30 17.59 12.62
C VAL A 185 9.33 19.11 12.54
N TRP A 186 8.32 19.73 11.95
CA TRP A 186 8.23 21.19 11.84
C TRP A 186 8.11 21.87 13.20
N LEU A 187 7.29 21.36 14.11
CA LEU A 187 7.19 21.84 15.48
C LEU A 187 8.48 21.62 16.26
N THR A 188 9.19 20.51 16.01
CA THR A 188 10.52 20.26 16.59
C THR A 188 11.52 21.32 16.15
N MET A 189 11.49 21.71 14.88
CA MET A 189 12.34 22.81 14.37
C MET A 189 11.93 24.17 14.95
N ILE A 190 10.63 24.43 15.13
CA ILE A 190 10.17 25.65 15.83
C ILE A 190 10.64 25.67 17.28
N TRP A 191 10.52 24.53 17.96
CA TRP A 191 11.01 24.38 19.32
C TRP A 191 12.52 24.63 19.38
N HIS A 192 13.29 24.07 18.45
CA HIS A 192 14.74 24.25 18.36
C HIS A 192 15.12 25.75 18.32
N ASP A 193 14.43 26.52 17.47
CA ASP A 193 14.66 27.96 17.32
C ASP A 193 14.23 28.78 18.56
N ASN A 194 13.29 28.26 19.35
CA ASN A 194 12.73 28.93 20.53
C ASN A 194 13.13 28.27 21.86
N ALA A 195 14.11 27.37 21.84
CA ALA A 195 14.39 26.49 22.97
C ALA A 195 14.81 27.27 24.23
N ASP A 196 15.34 28.48 24.06
CA ASP A 196 15.83 29.35 25.13
C ASP A 196 14.74 30.28 25.71
N ARG A 197 13.52 30.26 25.16
CA ARG A 197 12.38 31.03 25.69
C ARG A 197 11.76 30.35 26.92
N PRO A 198 11.24 31.11 27.90
CA PRO A 198 10.63 30.54 29.10
C PRO A 198 9.38 29.70 28.80
N ASP A 199 8.67 29.99 27.71
CA ASP A 199 7.43 29.32 27.29
C ASP A 199 7.66 28.18 26.28
N GLN A 200 8.91 27.73 26.08
CA GLN A 200 9.27 26.70 25.09
C GLN A 200 8.51 25.38 25.24
N ALA A 201 8.11 25.03 26.48
CA ALA A 201 7.49 23.76 26.81
C ALA A 201 6.22 23.49 25.99
N LYS A 202 5.48 24.55 25.61
CA LYS A 202 4.23 24.42 24.84
C LYS A 202 4.41 23.65 23.53
N TYR A 203 5.55 23.81 22.85
CA TYR A 203 5.81 23.10 21.59
C TYR A 203 6.00 21.60 21.85
N LEU A 204 6.70 21.23 22.91
CA LEU A 204 6.90 19.82 23.30
C LEU A 204 5.58 19.15 23.70
N LEU A 205 4.69 19.88 24.37
CA LEU A 205 3.35 19.38 24.71
C LEU A 205 2.48 19.18 23.46
N VAL A 206 2.53 20.10 22.49
CA VAL A 206 1.81 19.91 21.22
C VAL A 206 2.42 18.75 20.43
N ILE A 207 3.74 18.58 20.42
CA ILE A 207 4.39 17.40 19.80
C ILE A 207 3.89 16.11 20.46
N ALA A 208 3.82 16.08 21.80
CA ALA A 208 3.30 14.92 22.52
C ALA A 208 1.83 14.62 22.16
N LEU A 209 1.00 15.64 22.03
CA LEU A 209 -0.39 15.48 21.56
C LEU A 209 -0.44 14.85 20.18
N LEU A 210 0.37 15.37 19.24
CA LEU A 210 0.44 14.83 17.88
C LEU A 210 0.93 13.39 17.87
N VAL A 211 1.94 13.03 18.68
CA VAL A 211 2.41 11.64 18.81
C VAL A 211 1.29 10.72 19.33
N GLY A 212 0.48 11.18 20.28
CA GLY A 212 -0.70 10.46 20.75
C GLY A 212 -1.76 10.28 19.66
N LEU A 213 -2.12 11.37 18.97
CA LEU A 213 -3.09 11.39 17.87
C LEU A 213 -2.65 10.54 16.67
N SER A 214 -1.35 10.52 16.39
CA SER A 214 -0.70 9.71 15.36
C SER A 214 -1.00 8.23 15.48
N ALA A 215 -1.10 7.70 16.71
CA ALA A 215 -1.51 6.32 16.93
C ALA A 215 -2.91 6.03 16.35
N GLY A 216 -3.82 7.02 16.40
CA GLY A 216 -5.16 6.95 15.83
C GLY A 216 -5.22 7.13 14.31
N VAL A 217 -4.08 7.25 13.62
CA VAL A 217 -3.99 7.26 12.14
C VAL A 217 -3.11 6.11 11.68
N HIS A 218 -1.81 6.17 11.98
CA HIS A 218 -0.83 5.16 11.60
C HIS A 218 0.47 5.31 12.41
N LEU A 219 1.06 4.19 12.80
CA LEU A 219 2.24 4.15 13.71
C LEU A 219 3.51 4.78 13.11
N MET A 220 3.62 4.90 11.79
CA MET A 220 4.78 5.53 11.13
C MET A 220 5.06 6.93 11.70
N SER A 221 4.02 7.73 11.94
CA SER A 221 4.20 9.11 12.43
C SER A 221 4.68 9.19 13.89
N VAL A 222 4.47 8.13 14.70
CA VAL A 222 5.00 8.01 16.07
C VAL A 222 6.54 8.03 16.07
N LEU A 223 7.19 7.52 15.01
CA LEU A 223 8.64 7.53 14.86
C LEU A 223 9.24 8.96 14.83
N GLY A 224 8.43 9.98 14.55
CA GLY A 224 8.83 11.38 14.68
C GLY A 224 9.31 11.76 16.09
N VAL A 225 8.88 11.04 17.13
CA VAL A 225 9.33 11.24 18.52
C VAL A 225 10.83 11.01 18.68
N VAL A 226 11.42 10.09 17.90
CA VAL A 226 12.86 9.82 17.91
C VAL A 226 13.61 11.10 17.54
N GLY A 227 13.25 11.71 16.41
CA GLY A 227 13.84 12.97 15.96
C GLY A 227 13.62 14.11 16.95
N ALA A 228 12.42 14.24 17.50
CA ALA A 228 12.08 15.28 18.48
C ALA A 228 12.96 15.19 19.74
N VAL A 229 13.06 14.01 20.35
CA VAL A 229 13.88 13.79 21.54
C VAL A 229 15.36 14.01 21.22
N MET A 230 15.85 13.52 20.09
CA MET A 230 17.25 13.74 19.69
C MET A 230 17.57 15.24 19.59
N VAL A 231 16.71 16.04 18.95
CA VAL A 231 16.90 17.49 18.83
C VAL A 231 16.89 18.16 20.21
N VAL A 232 16.00 17.75 21.10
CA VAL A 232 15.94 18.27 22.48
C VAL A 232 17.22 17.97 23.23
N VAL A 233 17.68 16.72 23.22
CA VAL A 233 18.89 16.29 23.93
C VAL A 233 20.12 17.01 23.37
N LEU A 234 20.29 16.99 22.05
CA LEU A 234 21.42 17.65 21.36
C LEU A 234 21.46 19.16 21.62
N ARG A 235 20.30 19.83 21.70
CA ARG A 235 20.24 21.28 21.91
C ARG A 235 20.42 21.70 23.36
N LYS A 236 19.90 20.95 24.33
CA LYS A 236 19.81 21.39 25.74
C LYS A 236 20.76 20.68 26.71
N PHE A 237 21.24 19.49 26.36
CA PHE A 237 22.01 18.66 27.29
C PHE A 237 23.43 18.36 26.79
N ILE A 238 23.74 18.63 25.51
CA ILE A 238 25.07 18.41 24.94
C ILE A 238 25.84 19.74 24.81
N ASP A 239 26.70 20.01 25.79
CA ASP A 239 27.49 21.24 25.85
C ASP A 239 28.81 21.15 25.07
N ARG A 240 29.36 19.95 24.93
CA ARG A 240 30.68 19.72 24.29
C ARG A 240 30.52 18.89 23.00
N PRO A 241 30.31 19.55 21.84
CA PRO A 241 30.11 18.87 20.56
C PRO A 241 31.23 17.91 20.16
N GLU A 242 32.48 18.23 20.49
CA GLU A 242 33.64 17.43 20.11
C GLU A 242 33.65 16.06 20.81
N GLU A 243 33.33 16.02 22.11
CA GLU A 243 33.19 14.77 22.86
C GLU A 243 32.06 13.91 22.27
N SER A 244 30.95 14.56 21.92
CA SER A 244 29.80 13.92 21.28
C SER A 244 30.18 13.31 19.93
N ARG A 245 30.90 14.06 19.08
CA ARG A 245 31.37 13.58 17.78
C ARG A 245 32.28 12.36 17.91
N LEU A 246 33.18 12.35 18.89
CA LEU A 246 34.04 11.20 19.13
C LEU A 246 33.27 9.97 19.61
N SER A 247 32.31 10.14 20.52
CA SER A 247 31.40 9.05 20.90
C SER A 247 30.56 8.55 19.71
N GLY A 248 30.31 9.43 18.72
CA GLY A 248 29.66 9.08 17.46
C GLY A 248 30.49 8.16 16.57
N TYR A 249 31.82 8.35 16.49
CA TYR A 249 32.68 7.40 15.78
C TYR A 249 32.66 6.03 16.45
N VAL A 250 32.64 5.97 17.79
CA VAL A 250 32.49 4.72 18.54
C VAL A 250 31.13 4.08 18.27
N LEU A 251 30.05 4.87 18.24
CA LEU A 251 28.70 4.38 17.92
C LEU A 251 28.62 3.81 16.50
N LEU A 252 29.23 4.48 15.52
CA LEU A 252 29.28 4.00 14.14
C LEU A 252 30.06 2.68 14.04
N GLY A 253 31.24 2.60 14.66
CA GLY A 253 32.02 1.36 14.72
C GLY A 253 31.26 0.22 15.41
N HIS A 254 30.54 0.53 16.49
CA HIS A 254 29.67 -0.41 17.17
C HIS A 254 28.54 -0.91 16.25
N ALA A 255 27.82 -0.02 15.57
CA ALA A 255 26.76 -0.40 14.64
C ALA A 255 27.28 -1.28 13.49
N VAL A 256 28.44 -0.93 12.90
CA VAL A 256 29.10 -1.73 11.86
C VAL A 256 29.46 -3.13 12.38
N LEU A 257 30.01 -3.24 13.59
CA LEU A 257 30.31 -4.53 14.20
C LEU A 257 29.03 -5.39 14.35
N LEU A 258 27.94 -4.82 14.86
CA LEU A 258 26.67 -5.54 15.01
C LEU A 258 26.11 -6.00 13.65
N LEU A 259 26.23 -5.16 12.61
CA LEU A 259 25.82 -5.54 11.25
C LEU A 259 26.67 -6.67 10.68
N ILE A 260 27.98 -6.69 10.94
CA ILE A 260 28.87 -7.80 10.54
C ILE A 260 28.46 -9.09 11.25
N ILE A 261 28.23 -9.04 12.57
CA ILE A 261 27.79 -10.22 13.32
C ILE A 261 26.43 -10.70 12.81
N ALA A 262 25.49 -9.79 12.55
CA ALA A 262 24.18 -10.11 12.00
C ALA A 262 24.30 -10.81 10.63
N ALA A 263 25.16 -10.27 9.76
CA ALA A 263 25.44 -10.85 8.45
C ALA A 263 26.03 -12.27 8.58
N VAL A 264 26.96 -12.50 9.50
CA VAL A 264 27.53 -13.83 9.76
C VAL A 264 26.46 -14.80 10.25
N LEU A 265 25.60 -14.38 11.20
CA LEU A 265 24.52 -15.22 11.72
C LEU A 265 23.51 -15.59 10.63
N TRP A 266 23.14 -14.64 9.77
CA TRP A 266 22.22 -14.88 8.65
C TRP A 266 22.86 -15.68 7.51
N ALA A 267 24.15 -15.50 7.24
CA ALA A 267 24.88 -16.30 6.26
C ALA A 267 24.91 -17.79 6.65
N GLY A 268 24.95 -18.08 7.95
CA GLY A 268 24.89 -19.44 8.48
C GLY A 268 23.51 -20.11 8.36
N GLN A 269 22.46 -19.39 7.96
CA GLN A 269 21.11 -19.93 7.79
C GLN A 269 20.87 -20.31 6.33
N THR A 270 21.22 -21.54 5.94
CA THR A 270 21.20 -22.02 4.54
C THR A 270 20.17 -23.10 4.24
N SER A 271 19.32 -23.48 5.22
CA SER A 271 18.26 -24.48 5.02
C SER A 271 17.38 -24.12 3.81
N SER A 272 17.04 -25.13 3.01
CA SER A 272 16.06 -25.06 1.91
C SER A 272 14.65 -25.48 2.34
N LYS A 273 14.47 -25.82 3.62
CA LYS A 273 13.17 -26.16 4.21
C LYS A 273 12.75 -25.10 5.24
N PRO A 274 11.45 -24.77 5.32
CA PRO A 274 10.91 -23.89 6.34
C PRO A 274 11.14 -24.49 7.75
N PRO A 275 11.61 -23.69 8.73
CA PRO A 275 11.74 -24.12 10.11
C PRO A 275 10.36 -24.18 10.79
N GLY A 276 10.26 -24.94 11.87
CA GLY A 276 9.12 -24.84 12.78
C GLY A 276 9.11 -23.50 13.54
N PRO A 277 7.96 -23.05 14.08
CA PRO A 277 7.88 -21.83 14.89
C PRO A 277 8.89 -21.80 16.04
N GLU A 278 9.02 -22.92 16.77
CA GLU A 278 9.95 -23.02 17.90
C GLU A 278 11.42 -22.85 17.48
N GLU A 279 11.80 -23.40 16.33
CA GLU A 279 13.16 -23.27 15.77
C GLU A 279 13.45 -21.84 15.36
N ALA A 280 12.48 -21.17 14.74
CA ALA A 280 12.60 -19.76 14.36
C ALA A 280 12.76 -18.85 15.60
N HIS A 281 11.94 -19.04 16.63
CA HIS A 281 12.08 -18.30 17.89
C HIS A 281 13.38 -18.64 18.64
N ALA A 282 13.88 -19.87 18.54
CA ALA A 282 15.17 -20.24 19.11
C ALA A 282 16.32 -19.50 18.42
N PHE A 283 16.28 -19.36 17.09
CA PHE A 283 17.23 -18.55 16.35
C PHE A 283 17.18 -17.08 16.80
N ASP A 284 15.99 -16.50 16.92
CA ASP A 284 15.82 -15.11 17.38
C ASP A 284 16.41 -14.89 18.78
N ARG A 285 16.13 -15.78 19.73
CA ARG A 285 16.73 -15.71 21.08
C ARG A 285 18.25 -15.73 21.03
N LYS A 286 18.84 -16.66 20.25
CA LYS A 286 20.29 -16.74 20.07
C LYS A 286 20.84 -15.46 19.45
N PHE A 287 20.19 -14.95 18.41
CA PHE A 287 20.57 -13.72 17.74
C PHE A 287 20.60 -12.53 18.72
N ILE A 288 19.53 -12.34 19.49
CA ILE A 288 19.42 -11.26 20.48
C ILE A 288 20.53 -11.38 21.54
N ILE A 289 20.73 -12.56 22.12
CA ILE A 289 21.77 -12.78 23.14
C ILE A 289 23.15 -12.44 22.58
N THR A 290 23.47 -12.90 21.36
CA THR A 290 24.74 -12.58 20.71
C THR A 290 24.91 -11.07 20.50
N MET A 291 23.88 -10.37 20.04
CA MET A 291 23.92 -8.91 19.87
C MET A 291 24.11 -8.18 21.19
N VAL A 292 23.38 -8.58 22.24
CA VAL A 292 23.47 -7.97 23.57
C VAL A 292 24.86 -8.16 24.18
N ILE A 293 25.43 -9.36 24.09
CA ILE A 293 26.80 -9.64 24.58
C ILE A 293 27.83 -8.81 23.81
N ALA A 294 27.75 -8.79 22.47
CA ALA A 294 28.66 -7.99 21.65
C ALA A 294 28.56 -6.50 22.00
N SER A 295 27.34 -5.98 22.15
CA SER A 295 27.11 -4.60 22.58
C SER A 295 27.65 -4.31 23.97
N ALA A 296 27.44 -5.21 24.94
CA ALA A 296 27.96 -5.05 26.29
C ALA A 296 29.50 -4.96 26.30
N ILE A 297 30.18 -5.80 25.51
CA ILE A 297 31.65 -5.78 25.38
C ILE A 297 32.12 -4.43 24.83
N VAL A 298 31.53 -3.94 23.74
CA VAL A 298 31.89 -2.64 23.15
C VAL A 298 31.63 -1.50 24.15
N MET A 299 30.48 -1.52 24.82
CA MET A 299 30.12 -0.50 25.81
C MET A 299 31.05 -0.51 27.02
N LEU A 300 31.50 -1.68 27.49
CA LEU A 300 32.48 -1.81 28.57
C LEU A 300 33.88 -1.33 28.12
N MET A 301 34.31 -1.75 26.92
CA MET A 301 35.61 -1.37 26.35
C MET A 301 35.73 0.16 26.18
N PHE A 302 34.66 0.80 25.70
CA PHE A 302 34.60 2.25 25.51
C PHE A 302 33.82 2.97 26.61
N ARG A 303 33.73 2.41 27.83
CA ARG A 303 32.88 2.94 28.91
C ARG A 303 33.03 4.44 29.18
N LYS A 304 34.25 4.98 29.08
CA LYS A 304 34.53 6.41 29.30
C LYS A 304 33.95 7.33 28.20
N ARG A 305 33.76 6.80 26.98
CA ARG A 305 33.18 7.50 25.82
C ARG A 305 31.67 7.20 25.65
N VAL A 306 31.19 6.11 26.23
CA VAL A 306 29.77 5.73 26.20
C VAL A 306 29.02 6.39 27.36
N PHE A 307 29.51 6.25 28.59
CA PHE A 307 28.84 6.71 29.80
C PHE A 307 29.35 8.08 30.26
N HIS A 308 29.17 9.11 29.41
CA HIS A 308 29.36 10.51 29.81
C HIS A 308 28.22 11.39 29.29
N ARG A 309 28.00 12.53 29.95
CA ARG A 309 26.84 13.40 29.69
C ARG A 309 26.72 13.92 28.25
N ASN A 310 27.85 14.05 27.53
CA ASN A 310 27.89 14.58 26.17
C ASN A 310 27.84 13.46 25.09
N SER A 311 27.63 12.19 25.48
CA SER A 311 27.70 11.06 24.56
C SER A 311 26.51 11.00 23.61
N LEU A 312 26.74 10.66 22.34
CA LEU A 312 25.65 10.30 21.43
C LEU A 312 24.91 9.04 21.88
N TYR A 313 25.56 8.13 22.61
CA TYR A 313 24.86 6.98 23.20
C TYR A 313 23.70 7.41 24.11
N LEU A 314 23.88 8.48 24.89
CA LEU A 314 22.81 9.05 25.72
C LEU A 314 21.68 9.62 24.87
N VAL A 315 22.01 10.28 23.75
CA VAL A 315 21.02 10.82 22.80
C VAL A 315 20.15 9.70 22.23
N PHE A 316 20.77 8.62 21.74
CA PHE A 316 20.06 7.46 21.21
C PHE A 316 19.29 6.70 22.29
N ALA A 317 19.84 6.56 23.50
CA ALA A 317 19.16 5.91 24.62
C ALA A 317 17.90 6.67 25.03
N LEU A 318 17.97 8.00 25.18
CA LEU A 318 16.81 8.83 25.50
C LEU A 318 15.79 8.86 24.37
N ALA A 319 16.23 8.90 23.11
CA ALA A 319 15.34 8.79 21.95
C ALA A 319 14.63 7.41 21.92
N GLY A 320 15.35 6.34 22.25
CA GLY A 320 14.80 4.99 22.41
C GLY A 320 13.80 4.90 23.56
N ILE A 321 14.05 5.56 24.70
CA ILE A 321 13.09 5.67 25.80
C ILE A 321 11.85 6.44 25.36
N GLY A 322 12.01 7.57 24.66
CA GLY A 322 10.89 8.34 24.11
C GLY A 322 10.03 7.51 23.14
N LEU A 323 10.68 6.76 22.26
CA LEU A 323 9.99 5.80 21.39
C LEU A 323 9.29 4.73 22.22
N PHE A 324 9.97 4.07 23.16
CA PHE A 324 9.39 3.03 24.01
C PHE A 324 8.18 3.53 24.79
N VAL A 325 8.23 4.75 25.35
CA VAL A 325 7.10 5.36 26.05
C VAL A 325 5.91 5.56 25.12
N ALA A 326 6.13 6.02 23.88
CA ALA A 326 5.04 6.16 22.90
C ALA A 326 4.54 4.78 22.42
N TYR A 327 5.45 3.92 21.97
CA TYR A 327 5.23 2.56 21.50
C TYR A 327 6.39 1.64 21.95
N PRO A 328 6.15 0.59 22.75
CA PRO A 328 4.84 0.03 23.11
C PRO A 328 4.14 0.64 24.34
N GLY A 329 4.74 1.59 25.06
CA GLY A 329 4.27 2.10 26.37
C GLY A 329 2.81 2.53 26.41
N ILE A 330 2.47 3.66 25.80
CA ILE A 330 1.10 4.19 25.77
C ILE A 330 0.17 3.31 24.92
N ILE A 331 0.65 2.81 23.79
CA ILE A 331 -0.21 2.15 22.81
C ILE A 331 -0.53 0.70 23.17
N LYS A 332 0.39 -0.05 23.79
CA LYS A 332 0.21 -1.48 24.14
C LYS A 332 0.23 -1.73 25.65
N LEU A 333 1.24 -1.23 26.36
CA LEU A 333 1.43 -1.54 27.79
C LEU A 333 0.37 -0.87 28.67
N LEU A 334 -0.11 0.33 28.32
CA LEU A 334 -1.18 0.98 29.06
C LEU A 334 -2.50 0.18 28.95
N PRO A 335 -3.02 -0.18 27.77
CA PRO A 335 -4.18 -1.08 27.68
C PRO A 335 -3.97 -2.41 28.40
N ALA A 336 -2.78 -3.01 28.31
CA ALA A 336 -2.47 -4.26 29.03
C ALA A 336 -2.49 -4.08 30.56
N LEU A 337 -2.00 -2.94 31.08
CA LEU A 337 -2.07 -2.60 32.50
C LEU A 337 -3.53 -2.39 32.96
N LEU A 338 -4.34 -1.69 32.15
CA LEU A 338 -5.75 -1.52 32.44
C LEU A 338 -6.46 -2.88 32.51
N LEU A 339 -6.19 -3.78 31.56
CA LEU A 339 -6.71 -5.14 31.55
C LEU A 339 -6.26 -5.95 32.78
N LEU A 340 -4.98 -5.86 33.17
CA LEU A 340 -4.44 -6.59 34.32
C LEU A 340 -5.15 -6.27 35.63
N VAL A 341 -5.54 -5.01 35.84
CA VAL A 341 -6.14 -4.53 37.10
C VAL A 341 -7.67 -4.54 37.04
N ALA A 342 -8.26 -4.10 35.93
CA ALA A 342 -9.71 -3.92 35.79
C ALA A 342 -10.41 -5.13 35.14
N GLY A 343 -9.66 -6.07 34.56
CA GLY A 343 -10.22 -7.04 33.64
C GLY A 343 -10.93 -6.36 32.47
N ASP A 344 -11.99 -6.98 31.96
CA ASP A 344 -12.83 -6.41 30.91
C ASP A 344 -13.89 -5.43 31.44
N ASN A 345 -13.82 -5.00 32.71
CA ASN A 345 -14.73 -3.99 33.25
C ASN A 345 -14.30 -2.57 32.81
N ILE A 346 -14.96 -2.07 31.76
CA ILE A 346 -14.69 -0.74 31.17
C ILE A 346 -14.79 0.39 32.19
N GLY A 347 -15.75 0.32 33.13
CA GLY A 347 -15.94 1.34 34.15
C GLY A 347 -14.76 1.43 35.10
N ILE A 348 -14.31 0.29 35.64
CA ILE A 348 -13.13 0.22 36.52
C ILE A 348 -11.88 0.65 35.76
N GLY A 349 -11.69 0.18 34.52
CA GLY A 349 -10.53 0.57 33.71
C GLY A 349 -10.50 2.07 33.39
N THR A 350 -11.67 2.69 33.20
CA THR A 350 -11.79 4.14 33.00
C THR A 350 -11.43 4.90 34.28
N VAL A 351 -11.91 4.46 35.44
CA VAL A 351 -11.54 5.05 36.75
C VAL A 351 -10.03 4.92 36.97
N LEU A 352 -9.44 3.75 36.65
CA LEU A 352 -8.00 3.53 36.76
C LEU A 352 -7.22 4.44 35.81
N LEU A 353 -7.64 4.59 34.56
CA LEU A 353 -7.01 5.53 33.61
C LEU A 353 -7.04 6.96 34.15
N VAL A 354 -8.19 7.43 34.65
CA VAL A 354 -8.32 8.76 35.27
C VAL A 354 -7.41 8.87 36.50
N ALA A 355 -7.35 7.86 37.36
CA ALA A 355 -6.47 7.84 38.53
C ALA A 355 -4.99 7.92 38.14
N LEU A 356 -4.56 7.19 37.10
CA LEU A 356 -3.20 7.26 36.55
C LEU A 356 -2.87 8.64 35.99
N LEU A 357 -3.82 9.28 35.28
CA LEU A 357 -3.64 10.64 34.77
C LEU A 357 -3.56 11.66 35.92
N LEU A 358 -4.39 11.52 36.97
CA LEU A 358 -4.33 12.37 38.16
C LEU A 358 -3.03 12.18 38.95
N ALA A 359 -2.55 10.95 39.10
CA ALA A 359 -1.26 10.63 39.72
C ALA A 359 -0.09 11.23 38.91
N GLY A 360 -0.13 11.10 37.58
CA GLY A 360 0.82 11.78 36.69
C GLY A 360 0.77 13.30 36.83
N GLY A 361 -0.44 13.87 36.94
CA GLY A 361 -0.66 15.30 37.15
C GLY A 361 -0.12 15.78 38.49
N PHE A 362 -0.32 15.02 39.56
CA PHE A 362 0.29 15.27 40.87
C PHE A 362 1.82 15.20 40.80
N GLY A 363 2.37 14.20 40.09
CA GLY A 363 3.80 14.09 39.83
C GLY A 363 4.36 15.30 39.07
N ALA A 364 3.63 15.78 38.05
CA ALA A 364 3.99 16.97 37.29
C ALA A 364 3.96 18.23 38.17
N TRP A 365 2.93 18.38 39.01
CA TRP A 365 2.86 19.47 40.01
C TRP A 365 4.01 19.40 41.02
N TRP A 366 4.31 18.21 41.53
CA TRP A 366 5.43 17.98 42.45
C TRP A 366 6.76 18.35 41.80
N ALA A 367 6.99 17.95 40.55
CA ALA A 367 8.19 18.29 39.79
C ALA A 367 8.32 19.80 39.58
N ALA A 368 7.22 20.49 39.29
CA ALA A 368 7.20 21.96 39.19
C ALA A 368 7.56 22.62 40.53
N LYS A 369 6.94 22.17 41.63
CA LYS A 369 7.21 22.68 42.99
C LYS A 369 8.68 22.51 43.41
N HIS A 370 9.31 21.40 43.02
CA HIS A 370 10.71 21.09 43.31
C HIS A 370 11.71 21.60 42.25
N LYS A 371 11.28 22.50 41.36
CA LYS A 371 12.12 23.13 40.32
C LYS A 371 12.81 22.10 39.39
N GLN A 372 12.11 21.03 39.03
CA GLN A 372 12.52 20.00 38.07
C GLN A 372 11.77 20.17 36.73
N PRO A 373 12.13 21.18 35.89
CA PRO A 373 11.32 21.55 34.72
C PRO A 373 11.23 20.46 33.66
N TRP A 374 12.31 19.69 33.43
CA TRP A 374 12.30 18.64 32.42
C TRP A 374 11.47 17.43 32.82
N LEU A 375 11.47 17.06 34.11
CA LEU A 375 10.59 16.02 34.64
C LEU A 375 9.13 16.47 34.56
N HIS A 376 8.84 17.73 34.90
CA HIS A 376 7.51 18.31 34.75
C HIS A 376 7.00 18.23 33.29
N ILE A 377 7.83 18.64 32.33
CA ILE A 377 7.48 18.58 30.90
C ILE A 377 7.30 17.13 30.43
N ALA A 378 8.18 16.21 30.84
CA ALA A 378 8.08 14.80 30.45
C ALA A 378 6.79 14.15 30.97
N LEU A 379 6.41 14.39 32.23
CA LEU A 379 5.16 13.87 32.80
C LEU A 379 3.93 14.45 32.09
N LEU A 380 3.92 15.77 31.84
CA LEU A 380 2.85 16.39 31.05
C LEU A 380 2.79 15.86 29.62
N ALA A 381 3.92 15.63 28.97
CA ALA A 381 3.98 15.05 27.63
C ALA A 381 3.34 13.65 27.60
N VAL A 382 3.64 12.79 28.59
CA VAL A 382 3.01 11.46 28.69
C VAL A 382 1.49 11.57 28.86
N ILE A 383 1.01 12.47 29.73
CA ILE A 383 -0.42 12.72 29.94
C ILE A 383 -1.09 13.17 28.63
N ILE A 384 -0.50 14.17 27.96
CA ILE A 384 -1.06 14.75 26.73
C ILE A 384 -1.02 13.75 25.56
N ALA A 385 0.04 12.96 25.43
CA ALA A 385 0.11 11.87 24.45
C ALA A 385 -0.94 10.80 24.73
N THR A 386 -1.15 10.45 26.01
CA THR A 386 -2.21 9.51 26.42
C THR A 386 -3.59 10.06 26.05
N ILE A 387 -3.84 11.36 26.25
CA ILE A 387 -5.08 12.02 25.81
C ILE A 387 -5.24 11.91 24.29
N GLY A 388 -4.20 12.14 23.49
CA GLY A 388 -4.27 11.94 22.03
C GLY A 388 -4.62 10.50 21.65
N PHE A 389 -4.05 9.52 22.35
CA PHE A 389 -4.33 8.09 22.14
C PHE A 389 -5.78 7.71 22.48
N THR A 390 -6.48 8.47 23.34
CA THR A 390 -7.89 8.19 23.66
C THR A 390 -8.85 8.27 22.47
N THR A 391 -8.40 8.73 21.29
CA THR A 391 -9.17 8.58 20.03
C THR A 391 -9.58 7.12 19.75
N TYR A 392 -8.83 6.13 20.25
CA TYR A 392 -9.21 4.71 20.18
C TYR A 392 -10.45 4.32 20.99
N THR A 393 -10.91 5.16 21.92
CA THR A 393 -12.19 4.93 22.59
C THR A 393 -13.35 4.86 21.59
N MET A 394 -13.24 5.53 20.44
CA MET A 394 -14.18 5.43 19.33
C MET A 394 -14.38 3.98 18.88
N ILE A 395 -13.31 3.19 18.77
CA ILE A 395 -13.37 1.79 18.33
C ILE A 395 -14.21 0.95 19.30
N ILE A 396 -13.96 1.05 20.61
CA ILE A 396 -14.74 0.33 21.64
C ILE A 396 -16.22 0.76 21.61
N ILE A 397 -16.47 2.08 21.63
CA ILE A 397 -17.83 2.63 21.65
C ILE A 397 -18.62 2.15 20.43
N ARG A 398 -18.00 2.18 19.24
CA ARG A 398 -18.65 1.76 18.01
C ARG A 398 -18.77 0.24 17.92
N ALA A 399 -17.81 -0.54 18.39
CA ALA A 399 -17.93 -1.99 18.46
C ALA A 399 -19.12 -2.45 19.32
N HIS A 400 -19.49 -1.70 20.36
CA HIS A 400 -20.69 -1.93 21.17
C HIS A 400 -22.01 -1.57 20.47
N ALA A 401 -21.97 -0.67 19.49
CA ALA A 401 -23.15 -0.24 18.74
C ALA A 401 -23.48 -1.16 17.55
N ASP A 402 -22.69 -2.21 17.33
CA ASP A 402 -22.85 -3.19 16.25
C ASP A 402 -23.06 -2.59 14.85
N PRO A 403 -22.10 -1.78 14.36
CA PRO A 403 -22.12 -1.26 13.01
C PRO A 403 -22.09 -2.39 11.95
N PRO A 404 -22.51 -2.08 10.70
CA PRO A 404 -22.49 -3.06 9.59
C PRO A 404 -21.15 -3.79 9.43
N MET A 405 -20.04 -3.06 9.57
CA MET A 405 -18.67 -3.55 9.61
C MET A 405 -18.10 -3.39 11.02
N ASN A 406 -17.73 -4.51 11.64
CA ASN A 406 -17.28 -4.55 13.04
C ASN A 406 -16.12 -5.55 13.18
N GLU A 407 -15.00 -5.28 12.52
CA GLU A 407 -13.88 -6.21 12.45
C GLU A 407 -13.30 -6.52 13.83
N ASN A 408 -13.10 -7.81 14.12
CA ASN A 408 -12.72 -8.39 15.41
C ASN A 408 -13.65 -8.08 16.60
N LYS A 409 -14.71 -7.28 16.42
CA LYS A 409 -15.67 -6.85 17.45
C LYS A 409 -15.00 -6.45 18.79
N PRO A 410 -14.04 -5.49 18.82
CA PRO A 410 -13.28 -5.13 20.02
C PRO A 410 -14.12 -4.33 21.05
N ARG A 411 -15.04 -5.02 21.73
CA ARG A 411 -15.94 -4.43 22.72
C ARG A 411 -15.31 -4.25 24.11
N THR A 412 -14.24 -5.00 24.41
CA THR A 412 -13.60 -4.99 25.73
C THR A 412 -12.15 -4.51 25.64
N PHE A 413 -11.49 -4.30 26.78
CA PHE A 413 -10.05 -3.97 26.79
C PHE A 413 -9.21 -5.12 26.25
N SER A 414 -9.56 -6.38 26.54
CA SER A 414 -8.93 -7.53 25.92
C SER A 414 -9.12 -7.51 24.40
N GLY A 415 -10.34 -7.30 23.93
CA GLY A 415 -10.63 -7.19 22.49
C GLY A 415 -9.88 -6.06 21.81
N LEU A 416 -9.77 -4.88 22.46
CA LEU A 416 -9.00 -3.75 21.96
C LEU A 416 -7.50 -4.08 21.90
N LEU A 417 -6.94 -4.76 22.91
CA LEU A 417 -5.52 -5.12 22.92
C LEU A 417 -5.19 -6.10 21.79
N THR A 418 -6.01 -7.15 21.62
CA THR A 418 -5.90 -8.10 20.50
C THR A 418 -6.03 -7.39 19.14
N TYR A 419 -6.95 -6.43 19.03
CA TYR A 419 -7.11 -5.58 17.84
C TYR A 419 -5.86 -4.73 17.56
N LEU A 420 -5.34 -4.01 18.55
CA LEU A 420 -4.13 -3.19 18.43
C LEU A 420 -2.87 -4.01 18.13
N ASN A 421 -2.79 -5.22 18.68
CA ASN A 421 -1.69 -6.16 18.42
C ASN A 421 -1.81 -6.85 17.06
N ARG A 422 -2.97 -6.79 16.42
CA ARG A 422 -3.27 -7.46 15.15
C ARG A 422 -3.06 -8.98 15.23
N GLU A 423 -3.39 -9.60 16.38
CA GLU A 423 -3.10 -11.02 16.66
C GLU A 423 -3.78 -11.97 15.67
N GLN A 424 -4.84 -11.53 14.98
CA GLN A 424 -5.49 -12.29 13.91
C GLN A 424 -4.57 -12.66 12.75
N TYR A 425 -3.47 -11.93 12.53
CA TYR A 425 -2.51 -12.24 11.47
C TYR A 425 -1.39 -13.18 11.95
N GLY A 426 -1.38 -13.57 13.23
CA GLY A 426 -0.34 -14.42 13.82
C GLY A 426 0.89 -13.68 14.33
N ASP A 427 1.81 -14.43 14.94
CA ASP A 427 3.11 -13.95 15.41
C ASP A 427 4.22 -14.37 14.42
N PHE A 428 5.23 -13.50 14.27
CA PHE A 428 6.32 -13.71 13.32
C PHE A 428 7.67 -13.43 14.00
N PRO A 429 8.69 -14.28 13.77
CA PRO A 429 10.04 -14.00 14.22
C PRO A 429 10.58 -12.73 13.52
N ILE A 430 11.38 -11.95 14.25
CA ILE A 430 11.92 -10.67 13.79
C ILE A 430 13.27 -10.89 13.10
N PHE A 431 14.12 -11.75 13.68
CA PHE A 431 15.50 -11.92 13.23
C PHE A 431 15.67 -13.10 12.28
N LYS A 432 14.82 -14.12 12.35
CA LYS A 432 14.71 -15.16 11.32
C LYS A 432 14.07 -14.56 10.07
N ARG A 433 14.86 -14.38 9.00
CA ARG A 433 14.50 -13.50 7.88
C ARG A 433 13.60 -14.19 6.88
N ARG A 434 14.01 -15.37 6.40
CA ARG A 434 13.14 -16.25 5.61
C ARG A 434 12.18 -16.91 6.61
N TRP A 435 10.90 -16.54 6.57
CA TRP A 435 9.86 -17.09 7.44
C TRP A 435 8.49 -16.86 6.82
N SER A 436 7.75 -17.94 6.58
CA SER A 436 6.33 -17.84 6.22
C SER A 436 5.60 -19.13 6.57
N ALA A 437 4.42 -18.98 7.16
CA ALA A 437 3.47 -20.08 7.32
C ALA A 437 2.65 -20.33 6.03
N GLU A 438 2.66 -19.38 5.09
CA GLU A 438 1.85 -19.45 3.87
C GLU A 438 2.51 -20.33 2.79
N PRO A 439 1.74 -21.25 2.15
CA PRO A 439 2.25 -22.12 1.08
C PRO A 439 2.88 -21.37 -0.10
N GLN A 440 2.33 -20.21 -0.46
CA GLN A 440 2.81 -19.41 -1.60
C GLN A 440 4.22 -18.84 -1.42
N HIS A 441 4.65 -18.63 -0.18
CA HIS A 441 6.00 -18.13 0.11
C HIS A 441 7.03 -19.25 0.30
N GLN A 442 6.64 -20.52 0.18
CA GLN A 442 7.56 -21.65 0.39
C GLN A 442 8.71 -21.66 -0.62
N SER A 443 8.49 -21.12 -1.83
CA SER A 443 9.52 -20.94 -2.86
C SER A 443 10.68 -20.03 -2.41
N THR A 444 10.46 -19.12 -1.45
CA THR A 444 11.50 -18.26 -0.86
C THR A 444 12.65 -19.09 -0.28
N TRP A 445 12.38 -20.28 0.24
CA TRP A 445 13.42 -21.15 0.82
C TRP A 445 14.36 -21.75 -0.23
N THR A 446 13.89 -21.87 -1.46
CA THR A 446 14.66 -22.39 -2.60
C THR A 446 15.23 -21.30 -3.49
N ALA A 447 14.62 -20.11 -3.51
CA ALA A 447 15.05 -18.96 -4.33
C ALA A 447 16.27 -18.20 -3.77
N TYR A 448 16.58 -18.40 -2.49
CA TYR A 448 17.65 -17.71 -1.78
C TYR A 448 18.59 -18.71 -1.10
N SER A 449 19.89 -18.48 -1.24
CA SER A 449 20.94 -19.35 -0.69
C SER A 449 21.08 -19.29 0.83
N SER A 450 20.69 -18.16 1.43
CA SER A 450 20.72 -17.96 2.89
C SER A 450 19.77 -16.85 3.33
N ASP A 451 19.58 -16.69 4.65
CA ASP A 451 18.86 -15.53 5.20
C ASP A 451 19.57 -14.21 4.88
N LEU A 452 20.91 -14.20 4.75
CA LEU A 452 21.67 -13.01 4.35
C LEU A 452 21.37 -12.65 2.91
N ASP A 453 21.35 -13.65 2.03
CA ASP A 453 21.05 -13.49 0.61
C ASP A 453 19.64 -12.93 0.40
N PHE A 454 18.64 -13.46 1.11
CA PHE A 454 17.29 -12.92 1.14
C PHE A 454 17.23 -11.49 1.70
N THR A 455 17.91 -11.24 2.82
CA THR A 455 17.92 -9.90 3.44
C THR A 455 18.53 -8.87 2.49
N TRP A 456 19.63 -9.20 1.82
CA TRP A 456 20.28 -8.26 0.92
C TRP A 456 19.49 -8.07 -0.38
N ARG A 457 19.27 -9.15 -1.14
CA ARG A 457 18.64 -9.09 -2.47
C ARG A 457 17.18 -8.66 -2.39
N TYR A 458 16.41 -9.19 -1.45
CA TYR A 458 14.98 -8.91 -1.37
C TYR A 458 14.66 -7.76 -0.41
N GLN A 459 15.07 -7.82 0.86
CA GLN A 459 14.64 -6.84 1.86
C GLN A 459 15.27 -5.46 1.70
N ILE A 460 16.56 -5.40 1.34
CA ILE A 460 17.28 -4.13 1.21
C ILE A 460 17.20 -3.62 -0.22
N ASP A 461 17.59 -4.43 -1.20
CA ASP A 461 17.67 -3.99 -2.58
C ASP A 461 16.29 -3.87 -3.25
N HIS A 462 15.55 -4.97 -3.31
CA HIS A 462 14.22 -5.00 -3.95
C HIS A 462 13.14 -4.23 -3.18
N MET A 463 13.13 -4.30 -1.84
CA MET A 463 12.05 -3.71 -1.02
C MET A 463 12.30 -2.28 -0.57
N PHE A 464 13.52 -1.76 -0.53
CA PHE A 464 13.77 -0.36 -0.14
C PHE A 464 14.54 0.44 -1.17
N ASN A 465 15.72 -0.01 -1.59
CA ASN A 465 16.56 0.74 -2.53
C ASN A 465 15.83 0.97 -3.85
N ARG A 466 15.16 -0.06 -4.37
CA ARG A 466 14.34 0.02 -5.57
C ARG A 466 13.28 1.11 -5.48
N TYR A 467 12.50 1.16 -4.41
CA TYR A 467 11.49 2.21 -4.23
C TYR A 467 12.10 3.59 -4.03
N LEU A 468 13.22 3.71 -3.32
CA LEU A 468 13.97 4.96 -3.24
C LEU A 468 14.39 5.44 -4.64
N PHE A 469 14.84 4.52 -5.49
CA PHE A 469 15.26 4.81 -6.86
C PHE A 469 14.08 5.09 -7.80
N TRP A 470 12.93 4.44 -7.64
CA TRP A 470 11.71 4.80 -8.38
C TRP A 470 11.36 6.27 -8.18
N ASN A 471 11.46 6.76 -6.94
CA ASN A 471 11.10 8.12 -6.60
C ASN A 471 12.10 9.19 -7.11
N PHE A 472 13.39 8.86 -7.26
CA PHE A 472 14.44 9.87 -7.54
C PHE A 472 15.39 9.57 -8.72
N ILE A 473 15.23 8.43 -9.38
CA ILE A 473 15.96 8.02 -10.60
C ILE A 473 14.97 7.71 -11.74
N GLY A 474 13.94 6.90 -11.46
CA GLY A 474 12.91 6.52 -12.44
C GLY A 474 12.42 5.08 -12.29
N ARG A 475 11.13 4.86 -12.54
CA ARG A 475 10.48 3.55 -12.40
C ARG A 475 10.31 2.91 -13.77
N ALA A 476 10.92 1.75 -14.01
CA ALA A 476 11.03 1.20 -15.37
C ALA A 476 9.68 0.88 -16.05
N SER A 477 8.69 0.41 -15.28
CA SER A 477 7.32 0.22 -15.75
C SER A 477 6.32 0.30 -14.60
N THR A 478 5.03 0.33 -14.89
CA THR A 478 3.99 0.27 -13.86
C THR A 478 3.67 -1.15 -13.41
N VAL A 479 4.30 -2.14 -14.05
CA VAL A 479 4.11 -3.56 -13.77
C VAL A 479 4.72 -3.92 -12.42
N GLN A 480 4.07 -4.84 -11.70
CA GLN A 480 4.59 -5.32 -10.43
C GLN A 480 6.00 -5.92 -10.61
N ASP A 481 6.84 -5.69 -9.62
CA ASP A 481 8.21 -6.15 -9.48
C ASP A 481 9.22 -5.54 -10.46
N THR A 482 8.85 -4.44 -11.13
CA THR A 482 9.71 -3.77 -12.11
C THR A 482 11.03 -3.22 -11.54
N GLY A 483 12.00 -2.95 -12.41
CA GLY A 483 13.29 -2.36 -12.07
C GLY A 483 13.31 -0.82 -12.06
N VAL A 484 14.52 -0.27 -12.15
CA VAL A 484 14.80 1.18 -12.18
C VAL A 484 15.22 1.58 -13.60
N ASP A 485 14.68 2.70 -14.10
CA ASP A 485 15.09 3.27 -15.40
C ASP A 485 15.72 4.67 -15.23
N TRP A 486 17.04 4.72 -15.42
CA TRP A 486 17.82 5.96 -15.32
C TRP A 486 17.48 7.00 -16.39
N LYS A 487 16.82 6.63 -17.48
CA LYS A 487 16.47 7.55 -18.57
C LYS A 487 15.29 8.47 -18.23
N GLN A 488 14.49 8.12 -17.21
CA GLN A 488 13.31 8.90 -16.87
C GLN A 488 13.65 10.21 -16.18
N LEU A 489 14.37 10.16 -15.04
CA LEU A 489 14.76 11.36 -14.27
C LEU A 489 16.26 11.69 -14.37
N PHE A 490 17.02 10.96 -15.20
CA PHE A 490 18.46 11.14 -15.42
C PHE A 490 19.33 10.99 -14.16
N GLY A 491 18.77 10.42 -13.08
CA GLY A 491 19.39 10.37 -11.76
C GLY A 491 19.64 11.74 -11.11
N ILE A 492 19.17 12.84 -11.70
CA ILE A 492 19.46 14.20 -11.23
C ILE A 492 18.91 14.44 -9.82
N PRO A 493 17.64 14.14 -9.50
CA PRO A 493 17.11 14.33 -8.14
C PRO A 493 17.93 13.54 -7.11
N PHE A 494 18.26 12.28 -7.41
CA PHE A 494 19.06 11.42 -6.55
C PHE A 494 20.46 11.99 -6.26
N LEU A 495 21.18 12.44 -7.29
CA LEU A 495 22.52 13.02 -7.14
C LEU A 495 22.50 14.32 -6.32
N PHE A 496 21.48 15.18 -6.50
CA PHE A 496 21.30 16.36 -5.66
C PHE A 496 20.97 15.99 -4.20
N GLY A 497 20.20 14.93 -3.98
CA GLY A 497 19.98 14.37 -2.65
C GLY A 497 21.28 13.94 -1.96
N LEU A 498 22.15 13.22 -2.66
CA LEU A 498 23.47 12.83 -2.13
C LEU A 498 24.38 14.03 -1.85
N ALA A 499 24.41 15.02 -2.75
CA ALA A 499 25.17 16.26 -2.54
C ALA A 499 24.67 17.04 -1.31
N GLY A 500 23.36 17.07 -1.11
CA GLY A 500 22.73 17.70 0.05
C GLY A 500 22.99 16.97 1.36
N LEU A 501 22.94 15.64 1.36
CA LEU A 501 23.33 14.80 2.50
C LEU A 501 24.76 15.11 2.93
N TRP A 502 25.70 15.10 1.97
CA TRP A 502 27.10 15.43 2.22
C TRP A 502 27.27 16.85 2.78
N ALA A 503 26.58 17.83 2.17
CA ALA A 503 26.61 19.22 2.60
C ALA A 503 26.06 19.41 4.03
N HIS A 504 24.99 18.69 4.37
CA HIS A 504 24.38 18.73 5.69
C HIS A 504 25.38 18.26 6.75
N PHE A 505 25.98 17.08 6.57
CA PHE A 505 26.98 16.55 7.51
C PHE A 505 28.22 17.45 7.63
N ARG A 506 28.63 18.09 6.53
CA ARG A 506 29.79 18.99 6.54
C ARG A 506 29.53 20.26 7.36
N ARG A 507 28.31 20.78 7.37
CA ARG A 507 27.97 22.08 7.97
C ARG A 507 27.32 21.98 9.35
N ASP A 508 26.41 21.04 9.50
CA ASP A 508 25.67 20.81 10.74
C ASP A 508 25.49 19.31 10.95
N TRP A 509 26.57 18.67 11.41
CA TRP A 509 26.57 17.22 11.63
C TRP A 509 25.53 16.78 12.66
N ARG A 510 25.14 17.64 13.61
CA ARG A 510 24.16 17.29 14.65
C ARG A 510 22.79 17.13 14.06
N MET A 511 22.31 18.12 13.30
CA MET A 511 21.03 18.02 12.61
C MET A 511 21.08 16.99 11.48
N ALA A 512 22.22 16.87 10.77
CA ALA A 512 22.40 15.82 9.78
C ALA A 512 22.24 14.43 10.39
N THR A 513 22.77 14.17 11.59
CA THR A 513 22.57 12.92 12.32
C THR A 513 21.10 12.68 12.65
N VAL A 514 20.35 13.69 13.10
CA VAL A 514 18.91 13.55 13.37
C VAL A 514 18.15 13.11 12.12
N PHE A 515 18.33 13.81 11.00
CA PHE A 515 17.63 13.48 9.76
C PHE A 515 18.11 12.16 9.16
N ALA A 516 19.40 11.81 9.27
CA ALA A 516 19.91 10.52 8.83
C ALA A 516 19.30 9.35 9.64
N VAL A 517 19.14 9.52 10.96
CA VAL A 517 18.44 8.53 11.79
C VAL A 517 16.98 8.40 11.39
N LEU A 518 16.28 9.51 11.16
CA LEU A 518 14.89 9.46 10.66
C LEU A 518 14.80 8.75 9.31
N PHE A 519 15.70 9.02 8.37
CA PHE A 519 15.76 8.35 7.07
C PHE A 519 15.98 6.83 7.22
N ILE A 520 16.91 6.41 8.08
CA ILE A 520 17.18 4.98 8.33
C ILE A 520 15.98 4.32 9.01
N PHE A 521 15.39 4.97 10.03
CA PHE A 521 14.24 4.44 10.74
C PHE A 521 13.02 4.28 9.83
N MET A 522 12.76 5.25 8.96
CA MET A 522 11.60 5.27 8.07
C MET A 522 11.84 4.56 6.73
N GLY A 523 13.04 4.04 6.51
CA GLY A 523 13.42 3.32 5.31
C GLY A 523 13.86 1.90 5.67
N TYR A 524 15.17 1.70 5.77
CA TYR A 524 15.80 0.42 6.06
C TYR A 524 15.24 -0.31 7.29
N LEU A 525 14.95 0.41 8.39
CA LEU A 525 14.45 -0.24 9.61
C LEU A 525 12.98 -0.67 9.48
N ILE A 526 12.15 0.06 8.71
CA ILE A 526 10.79 -0.39 8.38
C ILE A 526 10.85 -1.63 7.50
N ALA A 527 11.70 -1.65 6.46
CA ALA A 527 11.88 -2.83 5.62
C ALA A 527 12.33 -4.04 6.45
N PHE A 528 13.29 -3.81 7.35
CA PHE A 528 13.75 -4.82 8.30
C PHE A 528 12.63 -5.33 9.21
N TYR A 529 11.87 -4.42 9.83
CA TYR A 529 10.80 -4.73 10.78
C TYR A 529 9.62 -5.46 10.14
N GLN A 530 9.21 -5.04 8.94
CA GLN A 530 8.10 -5.66 8.21
C GLN A 530 8.45 -7.07 7.73
N ASN A 531 9.74 -7.33 7.46
CA ASN A 531 10.26 -8.63 7.04
C ASN A 531 9.41 -9.30 5.92
N GLN A 532 9.01 -8.54 4.91
CA GLN A 532 8.02 -8.97 3.91
C GLN A 532 8.55 -10.15 3.09
N GLN A 533 7.75 -11.18 2.86
CA GLN A 533 8.19 -12.40 2.15
C GLN A 533 7.92 -12.33 0.65
N GLU A 534 8.64 -13.10 -0.15
CA GLU A 534 8.40 -13.17 -1.60
C GLU A 534 7.45 -14.34 -1.93
N SER A 535 6.49 -14.18 -2.84
CA SER A 535 6.08 -12.94 -3.55
C SER A 535 5.07 -12.12 -2.74
N GLN A 536 5.00 -10.81 -3.01
CA GLN A 536 3.91 -9.97 -2.48
C GLN A 536 2.76 -9.89 -3.50
N PRO A 537 1.51 -9.72 -3.05
CA PRO A 537 0.37 -9.57 -3.95
C PRO A 537 0.32 -8.21 -4.67
N ARG A 538 1.12 -7.23 -4.23
CA ARG A 538 1.28 -5.90 -4.82
C ARG A 538 2.52 -5.19 -4.25
N GLU A 539 2.86 -4.05 -4.86
CA GLU A 539 3.89 -3.14 -4.36
C GLU A 539 3.60 -2.62 -2.94
N ARG A 540 4.67 -2.31 -2.21
CA ARG A 540 4.67 -1.94 -0.78
C ARG A 540 5.43 -0.63 -0.50
N ASP A 541 5.64 0.18 -1.53
CA ASP A 541 6.38 1.44 -1.48
C ASP A 541 5.75 2.48 -0.54
N TYR A 542 4.43 2.48 -0.39
CA TYR A 542 3.67 3.36 0.51
C TYR A 542 4.02 3.23 2.01
N PHE A 543 4.84 2.25 2.43
CA PHE A 543 5.40 2.19 3.78
C PHE A 543 6.56 3.17 4.02
N TYR A 544 7.21 3.66 2.96
CA TYR A 544 8.43 4.49 3.01
C TYR A 544 8.30 6.01 2.72
N PRO A 545 7.11 6.65 2.59
CA PRO A 545 7.01 8.10 2.37
C PRO A 545 7.80 8.97 3.35
N GLY A 546 7.95 8.53 4.60
CA GLY A 546 8.76 9.22 5.60
C GLY A 546 10.25 9.31 5.22
N ALA A 547 10.83 8.25 4.64
CA ALA A 547 12.20 8.28 4.13
C ALA A 547 12.32 9.20 2.91
N PHE A 548 11.34 9.15 1.99
CA PHE A 548 11.34 9.99 0.79
C PHE A 548 11.21 11.48 1.15
N PHE A 549 10.41 11.81 2.17
CA PHE A 549 10.31 13.16 2.73
C PHE A 549 11.67 13.70 3.18
N VAL A 550 12.45 12.89 3.92
CA VAL A 550 13.78 13.28 4.40
C VAL A 550 14.77 13.37 3.24
N PHE A 551 14.70 12.47 2.27
CA PHE A 551 15.57 12.53 1.10
C PHE A 551 15.31 13.80 0.26
N SER A 552 14.03 14.18 0.08
CA SER A 552 13.63 15.42 -0.58
C SER A 552 14.10 16.69 0.16
N LEU A 553 14.21 16.65 1.49
CA LEU A 553 14.91 17.70 2.25
C LEU A 553 16.37 17.80 1.80
N TRP A 554 17.08 16.68 1.65
CA TRP A 554 18.46 16.72 1.15
C TRP A 554 18.56 17.21 -0.29
N ILE A 555 17.59 16.93 -1.16
CA ILE A 555 17.53 17.54 -2.50
C ILE A 555 17.52 19.08 -2.39
N ALA A 556 16.70 19.66 -1.50
CA ALA A 556 16.70 21.10 -1.27
C ALA A 556 18.08 21.61 -0.81
N LEU A 557 18.75 20.90 0.10
CA LEU A 557 20.08 21.29 0.59
C LEU A 557 21.14 21.20 -0.53
N GLY A 558 21.09 20.17 -1.37
CA GLY A 558 21.98 19.99 -2.50
C GLY A 558 21.84 21.11 -3.52
N VAL A 559 20.60 21.47 -3.89
CA VAL A 559 20.33 22.58 -4.80
C VAL A 559 20.85 23.88 -4.21
N ARG A 560 20.60 24.11 -2.92
CA ARG A 560 21.06 25.32 -2.24
C ARG A 560 22.58 25.46 -2.27
N GLU A 561 23.30 24.35 -2.08
CA GLU A 561 24.75 24.33 -2.11
C GLU A 561 25.33 24.55 -3.49
N SER A 562 24.74 23.94 -4.52
CA SER A 562 25.15 24.17 -5.90
C SER A 562 24.97 25.63 -6.29
N LEU A 563 23.82 26.25 -5.97
CA LEU A 563 23.60 27.68 -6.20
C LEU A 563 24.60 28.55 -5.43
N GLY A 564 24.90 28.20 -4.18
CA GLY A 564 25.90 28.89 -3.37
C GLY A 564 27.32 28.75 -3.93
N PHE A 565 27.66 27.59 -4.49
CA PHE A 565 28.95 27.34 -5.12
C PHE A 565 29.12 28.19 -6.39
N ILE A 566 28.11 28.24 -7.26
CA ILE A 566 28.12 29.08 -8.46
C ILE A 566 28.27 30.55 -8.09
N ALA A 567 27.48 31.03 -7.13
CA ALA A 567 27.54 32.41 -6.66
C ALA A 567 28.92 32.78 -6.10
N ARG A 568 29.58 31.88 -5.35
CA ARG A 568 30.94 32.11 -4.83
C ARG A 568 32.00 32.08 -5.92
N ARG A 569 31.90 31.15 -6.89
CA ARG A 569 32.86 31.01 -7.99
C ARG A 569 32.85 32.19 -8.94
N LEU A 570 31.70 32.82 -9.12
CA LEU A 570 31.50 33.96 -10.01
C LEU A 570 31.44 35.29 -9.24
N ALA A 571 31.83 35.33 -7.97
CA ALA A 571 31.78 36.56 -7.17
C ALA A 571 32.54 37.69 -7.86
N GLY A 572 31.89 38.86 -8.02
CA GLY A 572 32.44 40.02 -8.72
C GLY A 572 32.34 39.98 -10.26
N HIS A 573 31.94 38.86 -10.86
CA HIS A 573 31.75 38.75 -12.31
C HIS A 573 30.36 39.26 -12.72
N ARG A 574 30.26 40.01 -13.82
CA ARG A 574 28.98 40.57 -14.33
C ARG A 574 27.92 39.51 -14.63
N LEU A 575 28.33 38.28 -14.92
CA LEU A 575 27.43 37.15 -15.23
C LEU A 575 26.92 36.42 -13.98
N ALA A 576 27.38 36.75 -12.77
CA ALA A 576 27.02 36.00 -11.57
C ALA A 576 25.51 35.93 -11.31
N PRO A 577 24.73 37.03 -11.44
CA PRO A 577 23.28 36.96 -11.27
C PRO A 577 22.62 36.09 -12.35
N ALA A 578 23.02 36.24 -13.61
CA ALA A 578 22.47 35.47 -14.73
C ALA A 578 22.75 33.96 -14.56
N ALA A 579 23.96 33.59 -14.16
CA ALA A 579 24.34 32.21 -13.89
C ALA A 579 23.58 31.62 -12.69
N PHE A 580 23.40 32.41 -11.62
CA PHE A 580 22.62 31.99 -10.45
C PHE A 580 21.15 31.72 -10.81
N TRP A 581 20.49 32.67 -11.48
CA TRP A 581 19.08 32.52 -11.87
C TRP A 581 18.88 31.45 -12.93
N GLY A 582 19.81 31.32 -13.89
CA GLY A 582 19.81 30.24 -14.87
C GLY A 582 19.94 28.86 -14.20
N ALA A 583 20.85 28.71 -13.24
CA ALA A 583 20.98 27.46 -12.47
C ALA A 583 19.75 27.17 -11.60
N ALA A 584 19.13 28.19 -11.00
CA ALA A 584 17.90 28.03 -10.23
C ALA A 584 16.73 27.58 -11.12
N LEU A 585 16.58 28.17 -12.31
CA LEU A 585 15.58 27.75 -13.29
C LEU A 585 15.82 26.31 -13.76
N LEU A 586 17.06 25.95 -14.08
CA LEU A 586 17.42 24.57 -14.44
C LEU A 586 17.11 23.59 -13.31
N ALA A 587 17.35 23.96 -12.05
CA ALA A 587 16.99 23.09 -10.92
C ALA A 587 15.48 22.86 -10.82
N VAL A 588 14.65 23.88 -11.08
CA VAL A 588 13.17 23.74 -11.13
C VAL A 588 12.74 22.85 -12.29
N LEU A 589 13.29 23.05 -13.49
CA LEU A 589 12.91 22.28 -14.68
C LEU A 589 13.37 20.82 -14.60
N LEU A 590 14.61 20.57 -14.19
CA LEU A 590 15.23 19.25 -14.23
C LEU A 590 14.88 18.36 -13.03
N ILE A 591 14.44 18.93 -11.91
CA ILE A 591 14.03 18.15 -10.73
C ILE A 591 12.50 18.07 -10.66
N PRO A 592 11.75 19.04 -10.08
CA PRO A 592 10.31 18.89 -9.94
C PRO A 592 9.58 18.95 -11.30
N GLY A 593 10.04 19.75 -12.26
CA GLY A 593 9.40 19.83 -13.60
C GLY A 593 9.45 18.49 -14.34
N ARG A 594 10.62 17.84 -14.36
CA ARG A 594 10.78 16.51 -14.97
C ARG A 594 9.98 15.46 -14.23
N MET A 595 10.05 15.42 -12.91
CA MET A 595 9.29 14.47 -12.08
C MET A 595 7.78 14.61 -12.30
N ALA A 596 7.25 15.84 -12.34
CA ALA A 596 5.85 16.10 -12.66
C ALA A 596 5.50 15.55 -14.04
N SER A 597 6.29 15.86 -15.08
CA SER A 597 6.00 15.40 -16.44
C SER A 597 6.07 13.87 -16.60
N THR A 598 6.99 13.21 -15.91
CA THR A 598 7.17 11.75 -15.99
C THR A 598 6.04 11.01 -15.28
N ASN A 599 5.64 11.49 -14.10
CA ASN A 599 4.72 10.76 -13.22
C ASN A 599 3.25 11.15 -13.42
N TYR A 600 2.94 12.23 -14.15
CA TYR A 600 1.56 12.73 -14.27
C TYR A 600 0.57 11.70 -14.82
N PHE A 601 0.92 11.04 -15.93
CA PHE A 601 0.00 10.11 -16.57
C PHE A 601 -0.36 8.94 -15.65
N SER A 602 0.63 8.32 -15.00
CA SER A 602 0.41 7.15 -14.12
C SER A 602 -0.32 7.48 -12.81
N HIS A 603 -0.41 8.76 -12.45
CA HIS A 603 -1.02 9.22 -11.20
C HIS A 603 -2.32 9.99 -11.39
N ASP A 604 -2.71 10.32 -12.63
CA ASP A 604 -3.98 10.96 -12.92
C ASP A 604 -5.13 9.95 -12.83
N ARG A 605 -5.91 10.07 -11.75
CA ARG A 605 -7.09 9.23 -11.48
C ARG A 605 -8.39 9.96 -11.66
N SER A 606 -8.38 11.22 -12.09
CA SER A 606 -9.55 12.10 -12.15
C SER A 606 -10.73 11.57 -12.97
N ARG A 607 -10.45 10.63 -13.87
CA ARG A 607 -11.42 10.00 -14.78
C ARG A 607 -11.71 8.53 -14.44
N ASN A 608 -11.14 8.00 -13.36
CA ASN A 608 -11.23 6.59 -13.01
C ASN A 608 -12.54 6.24 -12.29
N TRP A 609 -13.57 5.84 -13.05
CA TRP A 609 -14.84 5.35 -12.49
C TRP A 609 -14.92 3.83 -12.36
N ILE A 610 -13.88 3.12 -12.79
CA ILE A 610 -13.86 1.67 -12.95
C ILE A 610 -14.12 0.93 -11.63
N PRO A 611 -13.53 1.30 -10.47
CA PRO A 611 -13.78 0.59 -9.21
C PRO A 611 -15.25 0.67 -8.78
N TRP A 612 -15.87 1.83 -8.98
CA TRP A 612 -17.29 2.05 -8.71
C TRP A 612 -18.15 1.23 -9.67
N ASP A 613 -17.88 1.31 -10.98
CA ASP A 613 -18.67 0.62 -12.02
C ASP A 613 -18.54 -0.90 -11.88
N TYR A 614 -17.36 -1.42 -11.55
CA TYR A 614 -17.12 -2.83 -11.30
C TYR A 614 -17.99 -3.35 -10.15
N ALA A 615 -17.97 -2.65 -9.02
CA ALA A 615 -18.78 -3.01 -7.85
C ALA A 615 -20.29 -2.90 -8.14
N TYR A 616 -20.70 -1.85 -8.86
CA TYR A 616 -22.09 -1.65 -9.24
C TYR A 616 -22.60 -2.77 -10.15
N ASN A 617 -21.86 -3.10 -11.21
CA ASN A 617 -22.21 -4.15 -12.15
C ASN A 617 -22.25 -5.54 -11.46
N LEU A 618 -21.33 -5.79 -10.53
CA LEU A 618 -21.32 -7.02 -9.72
C LEU A 618 -22.56 -7.12 -8.81
N LEU A 619 -22.95 -6.03 -8.12
CA LEU A 619 -24.19 -6.03 -7.32
C LEU A 619 -25.42 -6.20 -8.21
N GLN A 620 -25.50 -5.50 -9.34
CA GLN A 620 -26.65 -5.56 -10.24
C GLN A 620 -26.80 -6.89 -10.98
N THR A 621 -25.73 -7.68 -11.07
CA THR A 621 -25.79 -9.07 -11.55
C THR A 621 -26.61 -9.97 -10.62
N CYS A 622 -26.64 -9.67 -9.31
CA CYS A 622 -27.25 -10.53 -8.32
C CYS A 622 -28.77 -10.33 -8.26
N ASP A 623 -29.52 -11.41 -8.13
CA ASP A 623 -30.95 -11.38 -7.81
C ASP A 623 -31.24 -10.63 -6.50
N GLN A 624 -32.50 -10.23 -6.31
CA GLN A 624 -32.95 -9.65 -5.04
C GLN A 624 -32.73 -10.63 -3.87
N ASP A 625 -32.32 -10.12 -2.72
CA ASP A 625 -32.04 -10.87 -1.48
C ASP A 625 -30.92 -11.94 -1.61
N ALA A 626 -30.09 -11.87 -2.65
CA ALA A 626 -29.02 -12.83 -2.89
C ALA A 626 -27.92 -12.84 -1.79
N ILE A 627 -27.16 -13.93 -1.75
CA ILE A 627 -25.90 -14.04 -1.01
C ILE A 627 -24.77 -14.11 -2.04
N LEU A 628 -23.85 -13.15 -1.99
CA LEU A 628 -22.74 -13.04 -2.92
C LEU A 628 -21.43 -13.34 -2.18
N PHE A 629 -20.79 -14.45 -2.54
CA PHE A 629 -19.43 -14.78 -2.11
C PHE A 629 -18.41 -14.00 -2.95
N THR A 630 -17.46 -13.35 -2.28
CA THR A 630 -16.38 -12.55 -2.86
C THR A 630 -15.03 -13.01 -2.32
N ASN A 631 -13.92 -12.64 -2.97
CA ASN A 631 -12.62 -13.21 -2.66
C ASN A 631 -11.79 -12.35 -1.68
N GLY A 632 -11.80 -11.02 -1.79
CA GLY A 632 -10.95 -10.16 -0.96
C GLY A 632 -11.13 -8.66 -1.17
N ASP A 633 -10.08 -7.88 -0.93
CA ASP A 633 -10.18 -6.42 -0.82
C ASP A 633 -10.71 -5.74 -2.10
N ASN A 634 -10.21 -6.18 -3.27
CA ASN A 634 -10.49 -5.54 -4.56
C ASN A 634 -11.92 -5.72 -5.07
N ASP A 635 -12.59 -6.81 -4.71
CA ASP A 635 -14.01 -6.99 -5.04
C ASP A 635 -14.90 -6.57 -3.87
N THR A 636 -14.52 -6.81 -2.62
CA THR A 636 -15.38 -6.62 -1.46
C THR A 636 -15.51 -5.16 -1.02
N PHE A 637 -14.40 -4.43 -0.90
CA PHE A 637 -14.41 -3.11 -0.27
C PHE A 637 -15.17 -2.04 -1.08
N PRO A 638 -15.06 -2.01 -2.42
CA PRO A 638 -15.93 -1.18 -3.24
C PRO A 638 -17.43 -1.52 -3.12
N LEU A 639 -17.79 -2.80 -2.90
CA LEU A 639 -19.19 -3.19 -2.67
C LEU A 639 -19.71 -2.62 -1.35
N TRP A 640 -18.92 -2.72 -0.28
CA TRP A 640 -19.26 -2.11 1.01
C TRP A 640 -19.40 -0.60 0.93
N TYR A 641 -18.54 0.08 0.17
CA TYR A 641 -18.71 1.50 -0.11
C TYR A 641 -20.08 1.79 -0.75
N LEU A 642 -20.45 1.08 -1.81
CA LEU A 642 -21.73 1.26 -2.50
C LEU A 642 -22.93 1.00 -1.57
N GLN A 643 -22.85 -0.03 -0.73
CA GLN A 643 -23.92 -0.38 0.21
C GLN A 643 -24.04 0.64 1.36
N ASP A 644 -22.93 0.98 2.00
CA ASP A 644 -22.93 1.73 3.25
C ASP A 644 -22.99 3.25 3.02
N VAL A 645 -22.33 3.72 1.97
CA VAL A 645 -22.24 5.15 1.64
C VAL A 645 -23.37 5.57 0.70
N GLU A 646 -23.58 4.83 -0.38
CA GLU A 646 -24.51 5.24 -1.45
C GLU A 646 -25.88 4.56 -1.40
N GLY A 647 -25.99 3.46 -0.66
CA GLY A 647 -27.25 2.72 -0.46
C GLY A 647 -27.64 1.82 -1.63
N VAL A 648 -26.69 1.39 -2.44
CA VAL A 648 -26.93 0.51 -3.59
C VAL A 648 -27.05 -0.94 -3.13
N ARG A 649 -28.11 -1.64 -3.53
CA ARG A 649 -28.31 -3.08 -3.36
C ARG A 649 -28.02 -3.59 -1.94
N ARG A 650 -28.58 -2.90 -0.94
CA ARG A 650 -28.49 -3.31 0.49
C ARG A 650 -29.20 -4.64 0.78
N ASP A 651 -30.04 -5.12 -0.14
CA ASP A 651 -30.69 -6.43 -0.09
C ASP A 651 -29.70 -7.60 -0.28
N VAL A 652 -28.60 -7.37 -1.02
CA VAL A 652 -27.58 -8.40 -1.29
C VAL A 652 -26.65 -8.54 -0.09
N ARG A 653 -26.45 -9.76 0.40
CA ARG A 653 -25.51 -10.03 1.50
C ARG A 653 -24.15 -10.45 0.93
N VAL A 654 -23.16 -9.57 1.04
CA VAL A 654 -21.77 -9.82 0.63
C VAL A 654 -21.06 -10.66 1.70
N VAL A 655 -20.42 -11.76 1.28
CA VAL A 655 -19.65 -12.69 2.10
C VAL A 655 -18.21 -12.76 1.58
N CYS A 656 -17.31 -12.05 2.25
CA CYS A 656 -15.90 -12.01 1.92
C CYS A 656 -15.18 -13.26 2.42
N LEU A 657 -14.69 -14.10 1.50
CA LEU A 657 -14.09 -15.38 1.84
C LEU A 657 -12.75 -15.23 2.57
N SER A 658 -11.97 -14.18 2.31
CA SER A 658 -10.73 -13.92 3.05
C SER A 658 -11.01 -13.70 4.55
N LEU A 659 -12.10 -12.99 4.89
CA LEU A 659 -12.54 -12.74 6.26
C LEU A 659 -13.32 -13.91 6.86
N ALA A 660 -13.92 -14.77 6.03
CA ALA A 660 -14.63 -16.00 6.44
C ALA A 660 -13.75 -17.02 7.15
N ASN A 661 -12.43 -16.79 7.23
CA ASN A 661 -11.51 -17.57 8.06
C ASN A 661 -11.51 -17.16 9.54
N THR A 662 -12.24 -16.10 9.90
CA THR A 662 -12.27 -15.56 11.26
C THR A 662 -13.61 -15.83 11.97
N PRO A 663 -13.60 -16.25 13.25
CA PRO A 663 -14.84 -16.51 14.01
C PRO A 663 -15.77 -15.29 14.10
N TRP A 664 -15.21 -14.09 14.26
CA TRP A 664 -15.99 -12.87 14.44
C TRP A 664 -16.83 -12.54 13.20
N TYR A 665 -16.29 -12.78 12.00
CA TYR A 665 -16.95 -12.46 10.74
C TYR A 665 -18.08 -13.46 10.47
N ILE A 666 -17.83 -14.77 10.67
CA ILE A 666 -18.85 -15.80 10.56
C ILE A 666 -20.03 -15.50 11.49
N GLN A 667 -19.75 -15.12 12.74
CA GLN A 667 -20.80 -14.73 13.69
C GLN A 667 -21.57 -13.48 13.21
N GLN A 668 -20.88 -12.46 12.71
CA GLN A 668 -21.53 -11.26 12.17
C GLN A 668 -22.43 -11.53 10.96
N LEU A 669 -22.09 -12.50 10.12
CA LEU A 669 -22.92 -12.90 8.98
C LEU A 669 -24.22 -13.59 9.42
N LYS A 670 -24.19 -14.30 10.56
CA LYS A 670 -25.33 -15.00 11.16
C LYS A 670 -26.31 -14.06 11.88
N ASP A 671 -25.82 -12.92 12.35
CA ASP A 671 -26.62 -11.89 13.03
C ASP A 671 -27.50 -11.11 12.03
N LYS A 672 -28.63 -10.53 12.49
CA LYS A 672 -29.46 -9.64 11.65
C LYS A 672 -28.62 -8.42 11.26
N PRO A 673 -28.45 -8.11 9.96
CA PRO A 673 -27.65 -6.96 9.55
C PRO A 673 -28.26 -5.63 9.98
N TYR A 674 -27.42 -4.59 9.99
CA TYR A 674 -27.78 -3.23 10.38
C TYR A 674 -28.87 -2.59 9.48
N PHE A 675 -28.84 -2.89 8.18
CA PHE A 675 -29.82 -2.35 7.22
C PHE A 675 -31.12 -3.15 7.24
N ALA A 676 -32.26 -2.45 7.13
CA ALA A 676 -33.58 -3.06 7.22
C ALA A 676 -33.88 -4.01 6.06
N GLU A 677 -33.31 -3.71 4.89
CA GLU A 677 -33.46 -4.47 3.64
C GLU A 677 -32.65 -5.78 3.65
N ALA A 678 -31.61 -5.88 4.49
CA ALA A 678 -30.68 -6.98 4.50
C ALA A 678 -31.15 -8.13 5.42
N ARG A 679 -30.90 -9.38 5.00
CA ARG A 679 -31.21 -10.59 5.77
C ARG A 679 -29.94 -11.31 6.23
N ALA A 680 -30.01 -11.93 7.41
CA ALA A 680 -28.94 -12.78 7.94
C ALA A 680 -28.62 -13.93 6.99
N VAL A 681 -27.36 -14.37 6.97
CA VAL A 681 -26.92 -15.53 6.20
C VAL A 681 -27.43 -16.79 6.91
N PRO A 682 -28.14 -17.71 6.23
CA PRO A 682 -28.60 -18.96 6.82
C PRO A 682 -27.39 -19.84 7.16
N MET A 683 -27.27 -20.25 8.42
CA MET A 683 -26.19 -21.11 8.91
C MET A 683 -26.68 -22.08 9.98
N SER A 684 -26.16 -23.31 9.95
CA SER A 684 -26.41 -24.32 10.99
C SER A 684 -25.36 -24.28 12.10
N LEU A 685 -24.18 -23.70 11.84
CA LEU A 685 -23.09 -23.61 12.80
C LEU A 685 -23.51 -22.92 14.10
N SER A 686 -23.28 -23.59 15.24
CA SER A 686 -23.49 -23.00 16.56
C SER A 686 -22.38 -21.98 16.90
N ASN A 687 -22.68 -21.03 17.79
CA ASN A 687 -21.69 -20.01 18.17
C ASN A 687 -20.44 -20.63 18.81
N ALA A 688 -20.60 -21.71 19.59
CA ALA A 688 -19.48 -22.44 20.18
C ALA A 688 -18.59 -23.12 19.12
N ARG A 689 -19.18 -23.63 18.03
CA ARG A 689 -18.43 -24.23 16.92
C ARG A 689 -17.71 -23.16 16.09
N ILE A 690 -18.33 -22.00 15.89
CA ILE A 690 -17.72 -20.86 15.20
C ILE A 690 -16.48 -20.37 15.95
N GLN A 691 -16.55 -20.25 17.27
CA GLN A 691 -15.42 -19.77 18.09
C GLN A 691 -14.18 -20.65 18.04
N ASN A 692 -14.36 -21.97 17.83
CA ASN A 692 -13.28 -22.95 17.79
C ASN A 692 -13.15 -23.58 16.39
N ILE A 693 -13.51 -22.83 15.34
CA ILE A 693 -13.44 -23.35 13.98
C ILE A 693 -11.99 -23.36 13.50
N GLU A 694 -11.56 -24.51 13.01
CA GLU A 694 -10.22 -24.75 12.50
C GLU A 694 -10.30 -25.54 11.19
N PRO A 695 -9.23 -25.55 10.37
CA PRO A 695 -9.17 -26.44 9.22
C PRO A 695 -9.39 -27.89 9.64
N ILE A 696 -10.30 -28.60 8.96
CA ILE A 696 -10.63 -29.99 9.29
C ILE A 696 -10.02 -30.96 8.28
N PRO A 697 -9.42 -32.09 8.71
CA PRO A 697 -8.97 -33.13 7.81
C PRO A 697 -10.08 -33.54 6.84
N TRP A 698 -9.76 -33.61 5.56
CA TRP A 698 -10.75 -33.86 4.52
C TRP A 698 -10.22 -34.83 3.48
N GLN A 699 -11.00 -35.88 3.25
CA GLN A 699 -10.83 -36.77 2.11
C GLN A 699 -11.88 -36.41 1.06
N PRO A 700 -11.49 -36.32 -0.22
CA PRO A 700 -12.44 -36.07 -1.29
C PRO A 700 -13.67 -36.97 -1.16
N ARG A 701 -14.86 -36.37 -1.19
CA ARG A 701 -16.14 -37.08 -1.05
C ARG A 701 -17.25 -36.39 -1.81
N ASP A 702 -18.28 -37.15 -2.14
CA ASP A 702 -19.47 -36.64 -2.80
C ASP A 702 -20.41 -36.04 -1.77
N ILE A 703 -20.97 -34.88 -2.08
CA ILE A 703 -21.89 -34.14 -1.23
C ILE A 703 -23.22 -34.03 -1.97
N ASP A 704 -24.30 -34.37 -1.28
CA ASP A 704 -25.66 -34.29 -1.77
C ASP A 704 -26.34 -32.99 -1.32
N LEU A 705 -26.96 -32.28 -2.25
CA LEU A 705 -27.83 -31.13 -1.98
C LEU A 705 -29.24 -31.45 -2.49
N PRO A 706 -30.25 -31.61 -1.59
CA PRO A 706 -31.63 -31.87 -1.98
C PRO A 706 -32.20 -30.77 -2.88
N VAL A 707 -33.00 -31.16 -3.88
CA VAL A 707 -33.70 -30.24 -4.80
C VAL A 707 -35.20 -30.53 -4.72
N PRO A 708 -35.96 -29.73 -3.95
CA PRO A 708 -37.41 -29.88 -3.82
C PRO A 708 -38.15 -29.80 -5.18
N PRO A 709 -39.34 -30.40 -5.31
CA PRO A 709 -40.15 -30.34 -6.53
C PRO A 709 -40.36 -28.92 -7.05
N GLU A 710 -40.62 -27.95 -6.16
CA GLU A 710 -40.89 -26.56 -6.55
C GLU A 710 -39.65 -25.90 -7.17
N VAL A 711 -38.45 -26.23 -6.65
CA VAL A 711 -37.18 -25.75 -7.19
C VAL A 711 -36.90 -26.39 -8.55
N ARG A 712 -37.22 -27.67 -8.74
CA ARG A 712 -37.05 -28.33 -10.05
C ARG A 712 -37.92 -27.69 -11.13
N GLU A 713 -39.14 -27.31 -10.77
CA GLU A 713 -40.06 -26.58 -11.66
C GLU A 713 -39.54 -25.17 -11.94
N GLN A 714 -39.15 -24.41 -10.91
CA GLN A 714 -38.61 -23.05 -11.04
C GLN A 714 -37.43 -22.97 -12.02
N PHE A 715 -36.52 -23.95 -11.98
CA PHE A 715 -35.31 -23.96 -12.81
C PHE A 715 -35.44 -24.82 -14.08
N ALA A 716 -36.64 -25.33 -14.37
CA ALA A 716 -36.91 -26.22 -15.51
C ALA A 716 -35.88 -27.36 -15.63
N VAL A 717 -35.62 -28.07 -14.54
CA VAL A 717 -34.60 -29.13 -14.49
C VAL A 717 -35.01 -30.29 -15.39
N THR A 718 -34.17 -30.60 -16.40
CA THR A 718 -34.40 -31.71 -17.34
C THR A 718 -33.51 -32.93 -17.07
N ASP A 719 -32.53 -32.83 -16.17
CA ASP A 719 -31.64 -33.92 -15.82
C ASP A 719 -32.42 -35.02 -15.07
N THR A 720 -32.59 -36.18 -15.72
CA THR A 720 -33.34 -37.31 -15.19
C THR A 720 -32.76 -37.86 -13.90
N ALA A 721 -31.43 -37.76 -13.68
CA ALA A 721 -30.81 -38.18 -12.43
C ALA A 721 -31.22 -37.27 -11.27
N VAL A 722 -31.29 -35.94 -11.50
CA VAL A 722 -31.74 -34.98 -10.49
C VAL A 722 -33.24 -35.13 -10.21
N ILE A 723 -34.03 -35.40 -11.24
CA ILE A 723 -35.47 -35.66 -11.11
C ILE A 723 -35.73 -36.93 -10.30
N ASN A 724 -35.06 -38.04 -10.63
CA ASN A 724 -35.28 -39.33 -9.98
C ASN A 724 -34.76 -39.35 -8.54
N ASN A 725 -33.58 -38.77 -8.28
CA ASN A 725 -32.96 -38.79 -6.96
C ASN A 725 -33.43 -37.63 -6.05
N GLY A 726 -34.06 -36.60 -6.62
CA GLY A 726 -34.50 -35.41 -5.87
C GLY A 726 -33.36 -34.59 -5.27
N LYS A 727 -32.15 -34.69 -5.84
CA LYS A 727 -30.93 -34.04 -5.33
C LYS A 727 -29.91 -33.84 -6.45
N ILE A 728 -29.03 -32.86 -6.26
CA ILE A 728 -27.77 -32.78 -7.00
C ILE A 728 -26.64 -33.35 -6.15
N THR A 729 -25.64 -33.90 -6.81
CA THR A 729 -24.44 -34.45 -6.16
C THR A 729 -23.21 -33.79 -6.79
N PHE A 730 -22.28 -33.32 -5.96
CA PHE A 730 -21.02 -32.70 -6.39
C PHE A 730 -19.84 -33.23 -5.57
N ARG A 731 -18.65 -33.26 -6.18
CA ARG A 731 -17.43 -33.79 -5.56
C ARG A 731 -16.68 -32.66 -4.85
N MET A 732 -16.62 -32.70 -3.52
CA MET A 732 -15.82 -31.74 -2.76
C MET A 732 -14.43 -32.30 -2.46
N ASN A 733 -13.40 -31.71 -3.06
CA ASN A 733 -12.00 -32.04 -2.83
C ASN A 733 -11.45 -31.35 -1.57
N ASN A 734 -10.25 -31.72 -1.14
CA ASN A 734 -9.52 -30.95 -0.14
C ASN A 734 -9.04 -29.62 -0.74
N THR A 735 -9.12 -28.54 0.04
CA THR A 735 -8.76 -27.17 -0.39
C THR A 735 -7.51 -26.63 0.29
N PHE A 736 -6.93 -27.42 1.19
CA PHE A 736 -5.68 -27.14 1.88
C PHE A 736 -4.79 -28.39 1.88
N GLN A 737 -3.49 -28.19 1.66
CA GLN A 737 -2.48 -29.24 1.77
C GLN A 737 -1.21 -28.67 2.41
N ALA A 738 -0.76 -29.30 3.49
CA ALA A 738 0.50 -28.99 4.17
C ALA A 738 1.31 -30.28 4.33
N GLY A 739 2.32 -30.45 3.49
CA GLY A 739 3.07 -31.71 3.40
C GLY A 739 2.17 -32.87 2.98
N GLN A 740 2.05 -33.88 3.84
CA GLN A 740 1.18 -35.05 3.62
C GLN A 740 -0.25 -34.88 4.17
N THR A 741 -0.54 -33.78 4.89
CA THR A 741 -1.84 -33.54 5.50
C THR A 741 -2.77 -32.82 4.54
N THR A 742 -3.95 -33.39 4.27
CA THR A 742 -5.01 -32.76 3.47
C THR A 742 -6.18 -32.32 4.36
N ALA A 743 -6.65 -31.10 4.17
CA ALA A 743 -7.74 -30.51 4.94
C ALA A 743 -8.62 -29.60 4.06
N ILE A 744 -9.70 -29.08 4.63
CA ILE A 744 -10.43 -27.95 4.05
C ILE A 744 -10.29 -26.72 4.94
N ARG A 745 -10.23 -25.53 4.31
CA ARG A 745 -10.05 -24.25 5.02
C ARG A 745 -11.34 -23.85 5.73
N VAL A 746 -11.22 -22.99 6.74
CA VAL A 746 -12.35 -22.47 7.52
C VAL A 746 -13.41 -21.81 6.62
N GLN A 747 -12.99 -20.97 5.67
CA GLN A 747 -13.89 -20.36 4.69
C GLN A 747 -14.70 -21.39 3.87
N ASP A 748 -14.13 -22.55 3.53
CA ASP A 748 -14.80 -23.57 2.72
C ASP A 748 -15.82 -24.37 3.55
N ILE A 749 -15.55 -24.54 4.85
CA ILE A 749 -16.53 -25.07 5.82
C ILE A 749 -17.75 -24.15 5.88
N LEU A 750 -17.54 -22.83 5.91
CA LEU A 750 -18.63 -21.86 5.90
C LEU A 750 -19.45 -21.95 4.61
N VAL A 751 -18.79 -21.95 3.44
CA VAL A 751 -19.49 -22.06 2.14
C VAL A 751 -20.35 -23.32 2.11
N LEU A 752 -19.80 -24.47 2.53
CA LEU A 752 -20.54 -25.72 2.60
C LEU A 752 -21.76 -25.63 3.53
N ASP A 753 -21.60 -25.07 4.74
CA ASP A 753 -22.69 -24.91 5.70
C ASP A 753 -23.81 -24.01 5.16
N VAL A 754 -23.45 -22.88 4.55
CA VAL A 754 -24.41 -21.94 3.97
C VAL A 754 -25.16 -22.60 2.81
N VAL A 755 -24.47 -23.30 1.91
CA VAL A 755 -25.09 -24.00 0.77
C VAL A 755 -26.12 -25.02 1.26
N LEU A 756 -25.74 -25.87 2.22
CA LEU A 756 -26.62 -26.93 2.75
C LEU A 756 -27.78 -26.37 3.58
N THR A 757 -27.56 -25.31 4.35
CA THR A 757 -28.59 -24.71 5.22
C THR A 757 -29.57 -23.84 4.43
N ASN A 758 -29.10 -23.16 3.38
CA ASN A 758 -29.92 -22.28 2.57
C ASN A 758 -31.06 -23.02 1.86
N GLN A 759 -30.86 -24.27 1.43
CA GLN A 759 -31.87 -25.11 0.77
C GLN A 759 -32.66 -24.36 -0.32
N TRP A 760 -31.96 -23.63 -1.19
CA TRP A 760 -32.54 -22.84 -2.29
C TRP A 760 -33.48 -21.68 -1.88
N LYS A 761 -33.57 -21.33 -0.59
CA LYS A 761 -34.44 -20.23 -0.10
C LYS A 761 -33.97 -18.85 -0.54
N ARG A 762 -32.66 -18.68 -0.74
CA ARG A 762 -32.05 -17.45 -1.28
C ARG A 762 -31.15 -17.79 -2.47
N PRO A 763 -31.05 -16.92 -3.49
CA PRO A 763 -30.06 -17.07 -4.56
C PRO A 763 -28.63 -17.03 -4.00
N LEU A 764 -27.79 -17.97 -4.40
CA LEU A 764 -26.37 -18.02 -4.03
C LEU A 764 -25.52 -17.69 -5.25
N TYR A 765 -24.58 -16.76 -5.09
CA TYR A 765 -23.69 -16.29 -6.13
C TYR A 765 -22.23 -16.34 -5.69
N PHE A 766 -21.36 -16.66 -6.63
CA PHE A 766 -19.91 -16.48 -6.50
C PHE A 766 -19.46 -15.41 -7.48
N ALA A 767 -18.73 -14.40 -7.01
CA ALA A 767 -18.12 -13.42 -7.91
C ALA A 767 -17.16 -14.12 -8.89
N VAL A 768 -17.00 -13.56 -10.09
CA VAL A 768 -16.06 -14.08 -11.11
C VAL A 768 -14.60 -14.10 -10.63
N THR A 769 -14.29 -13.34 -9.59
CA THR A 769 -12.99 -13.28 -8.90
C THR A 769 -12.74 -14.44 -7.94
N CYS A 770 -13.76 -15.23 -7.58
CA CYS A 770 -13.60 -16.40 -6.71
C CYS A 770 -12.85 -17.52 -7.44
N SER A 771 -11.77 -18.01 -6.82
CA SER A 771 -10.99 -19.12 -7.36
C SER A 771 -11.80 -20.42 -7.43
N PRO A 772 -11.48 -21.37 -8.34
CA PRO A 772 -12.14 -22.66 -8.41
C PRO A 772 -12.19 -23.40 -7.06
N ASP A 773 -11.07 -23.44 -6.32
CA ASP A 773 -11.00 -24.12 -5.02
C ASP A 773 -11.99 -23.55 -3.98
N SER A 774 -12.29 -22.25 -4.08
CA SER A 774 -13.21 -21.57 -3.15
C SER A 774 -14.68 -21.86 -3.45
N LYS A 775 -14.99 -22.51 -4.58
CA LYS A 775 -16.35 -22.92 -4.98
C LYS A 775 -16.70 -24.33 -4.51
N ILE A 776 -15.82 -24.98 -3.76
CA ILE A 776 -16.03 -26.27 -3.08
C ILE A 776 -16.49 -27.44 -3.99
N GLY A 777 -16.21 -27.36 -5.30
CA GLY A 777 -16.59 -28.37 -6.29
C GLY A 777 -17.98 -28.18 -6.90
N LEU A 778 -18.61 -27.00 -6.72
CA LEU A 778 -19.91 -26.67 -7.31
C LEU A 778 -19.85 -26.25 -8.77
N ASP A 779 -18.69 -26.26 -9.43
CA ASP A 779 -18.48 -25.72 -10.78
C ASP A 779 -19.50 -26.22 -11.81
N ASP A 780 -19.86 -27.51 -11.76
CA ASP A 780 -20.87 -28.13 -12.64
C ASP A 780 -22.29 -27.59 -12.44
N TYR A 781 -22.55 -26.78 -11.42
CA TYR A 781 -23.85 -26.22 -11.07
C TYR A 781 -23.83 -24.69 -11.01
N LEU A 782 -22.74 -24.06 -11.44
CA LEU A 782 -22.55 -22.61 -11.42
C LEU A 782 -22.81 -22.00 -12.80
N TRP A 783 -23.93 -21.28 -12.90
CA TRP A 783 -24.41 -20.63 -14.12
C TRP A 783 -24.00 -19.16 -14.15
N PHE A 784 -23.40 -18.75 -15.26
CA PHE A 784 -22.89 -17.41 -15.45
C PHE A 784 -24.01 -16.40 -15.69
N GLN A 785 -23.96 -15.28 -14.97
CA GLN A 785 -24.97 -14.22 -15.00
C GLN A 785 -24.36 -12.85 -15.36
N GLY A 786 -23.10 -12.82 -15.81
CA GLY A 786 -22.38 -11.59 -16.19
C GLY A 786 -21.14 -11.38 -15.33
N MET A 787 -21.29 -10.78 -14.15
CA MET A 787 -20.16 -10.56 -13.22
C MET A 787 -20.14 -11.54 -12.04
N ALA A 788 -21.10 -12.47 -11.97
CA ALA A 788 -21.16 -13.50 -10.96
C ALA A 788 -21.74 -14.80 -11.53
N LEU A 789 -21.51 -15.88 -10.79
CA LEU A 789 -21.94 -17.24 -11.07
C LEU A 789 -23.02 -17.64 -10.07
N ARG A 790 -24.24 -17.92 -10.53
CA ARG A 790 -25.38 -18.37 -9.72
C ARG A 790 -25.37 -19.87 -9.55
N LEU A 791 -25.60 -20.36 -8.33
CA LEU A 791 -25.85 -21.78 -8.09
C LEU A 791 -27.24 -22.19 -8.59
N GLU A 792 -27.32 -23.22 -9.43
CA GLU A 792 -28.56 -23.74 -9.99
C GLU A 792 -28.58 -25.29 -9.96
N PRO A 793 -29.76 -25.93 -9.86
CA PRO A 793 -29.88 -27.39 -9.77
C PRO A 793 -29.68 -28.14 -11.11
N ARG A 794 -29.39 -27.41 -12.19
CA ARG A 794 -29.16 -27.97 -13.54
C ARG A 794 -27.67 -27.93 -13.87
N LYS A 795 -27.17 -28.98 -14.53
CA LYS A 795 -25.74 -29.10 -14.86
C LYS A 795 -25.29 -28.16 -15.97
N ALA A 796 -24.17 -27.51 -15.74
CA ALA A 796 -23.38 -26.68 -16.62
C ALA A 796 -22.43 -27.52 -17.51
N LEU A 797 -22.97 -28.46 -18.30
CA LEU A 797 -22.18 -29.49 -19.01
C LEU A 797 -21.14 -28.94 -20.00
N GLN A 798 -21.31 -27.70 -20.47
CA GLN A 798 -20.33 -26.95 -21.25
C GLN A 798 -20.32 -25.50 -20.80
N ALA A 799 -19.13 -24.89 -20.68
CA ALA A 799 -19.01 -23.49 -20.25
C ALA A 799 -19.82 -22.53 -21.15
N GLU A 800 -19.81 -22.72 -22.47
CA GLU A 800 -20.59 -21.91 -23.41
C GLU A 800 -22.11 -21.97 -23.15
N ASN A 801 -22.60 -23.05 -22.55
CA ASN A 801 -24.03 -23.32 -22.33
C ASN A 801 -24.52 -22.94 -20.93
N ALA A 802 -23.59 -22.78 -19.98
CA ALA A 802 -23.91 -22.53 -18.58
C ALA A 802 -24.09 -21.04 -18.27
N MET A 803 -25.02 -20.39 -18.96
CA MET A 803 -25.31 -18.96 -18.86
C MET A 803 -26.78 -18.68 -19.14
N ASP A 804 -27.35 -17.63 -18.56
CA ASP A 804 -28.60 -17.02 -19.04
C ASP A 804 -28.29 -15.95 -20.11
N PRO A 805 -28.49 -16.24 -21.41
CA PRO A 805 -28.12 -15.33 -22.47
C PRO A 805 -28.93 -14.04 -22.47
N ALA A 806 -30.22 -14.08 -22.09
CA ALA A 806 -31.06 -12.88 -22.10
C ALA A 806 -30.62 -11.89 -21.03
N THR A 807 -30.35 -12.38 -19.82
CA THR A 807 -29.86 -11.57 -18.70
C THR A 807 -28.47 -11.01 -19.00
N VAL A 808 -27.55 -11.85 -19.49
CA VAL A 808 -26.17 -11.40 -19.80
C VAL A 808 -26.16 -10.41 -20.95
N GLU A 809 -26.93 -10.64 -22.00
CA GLU A 809 -27.05 -9.69 -23.12
C GLU A 809 -27.61 -8.35 -22.66
N ALA A 810 -28.71 -8.35 -21.90
CA ALA A 810 -29.30 -7.12 -21.42
C ALA A 810 -28.34 -6.32 -20.51
N ASN A 811 -27.49 -7.01 -19.75
CA ASN A 811 -26.45 -6.39 -18.94
C ASN A 811 -25.29 -5.82 -19.79
N LEU A 812 -24.77 -6.57 -20.75
CA LEU A 812 -23.58 -6.16 -21.53
C LEU A 812 -23.89 -5.15 -22.65
N MET A 813 -25.08 -5.23 -23.24
CA MET A 813 -25.45 -4.46 -24.44
C MET A 813 -26.19 -3.15 -24.12
N HIS A 814 -26.66 -2.96 -22.88
CA HIS A 814 -27.37 -1.75 -22.45
C HIS A 814 -26.67 -1.07 -21.28
N GLU A 815 -26.43 0.24 -21.41
CA GLU A 815 -25.84 1.06 -20.34
C GLU A 815 -26.89 2.04 -19.78
N PRO A 816 -27.21 1.96 -18.48
CA PRO A 816 -28.22 2.84 -17.88
C PRO A 816 -27.69 4.27 -17.70
N ALA A 817 -28.53 5.29 -17.92
CA ALA A 817 -28.13 6.70 -17.84
C ALA A 817 -27.72 7.15 -16.43
N GLY A 818 -28.34 6.60 -15.39
CA GLY A 818 -28.02 6.83 -13.98
C GLY A 818 -27.67 5.53 -13.27
N PHE A 819 -27.61 5.56 -11.94
CA PHE A 819 -27.52 4.33 -11.14
C PHE A 819 -28.79 4.10 -10.35
N SER A 820 -29.05 2.84 -10.01
CA SER A 820 -30.18 2.40 -9.22
C SER A 820 -29.74 1.82 -7.88
N ARG A 821 -30.54 2.06 -6.84
CA ARG A 821 -30.37 1.42 -5.54
C ARG A 821 -31.02 0.04 -5.45
N THR A 822 -32.01 -0.21 -6.29
CA THR A 822 -32.73 -1.48 -6.42
C THR A 822 -32.23 -2.25 -7.66
N PRO A 823 -32.60 -3.53 -7.84
CA PRO A 823 -32.24 -4.28 -9.05
C PRO A 823 -32.55 -3.50 -10.33
N GLN A 824 -31.55 -3.38 -11.20
CA GLN A 824 -31.65 -2.75 -12.51
C GLN A 824 -30.70 -3.45 -13.49
N THR A 825 -31.23 -3.84 -14.63
CA THR A 825 -30.46 -4.43 -15.73
C THR A 825 -29.61 -3.37 -16.46
N GLY A 826 -28.44 -3.78 -16.91
CA GLY A 826 -27.52 -2.94 -17.69
C GLY A 826 -26.25 -2.57 -16.92
N PHE A 827 -25.10 -2.71 -17.56
CA PHE A 827 -23.78 -2.44 -17.00
C PHE A 827 -23.24 -1.07 -17.41
N LYS A 828 -22.39 -0.53 -16.55
CA LYS A 828 -21.65 0.72 -16.77
C LYS A 828 -20.20 0.44 -17.14
N PHE A 829 -19.66 1.24 -18.05
CA PHE A 829 -18.30 1.07 -18.58
C PHE A 829 -17.51 2.40 -18.61
N ARG A 830 -17.79 3.31 -17.68
CA ARG A 830 -17.26 4.68 -17.71
C ARG A 830 -15.74 4.68 -17.56
N GLY A 831 -15.07 5.43 -18.43
CA GLY A 831 -13.62 5.61 -18.42
C GLY A 831 -12.81 4.45 -19.03
N ILE A 832 -13.38 3.25 -19.22
CA ILE A 832 -12.62 2.09 -19.73
C ILE A 832 -12.08 2.33 -21.15
N ALA A 833 -12.84 3.03 -22.00
CA ALA A 833 -12.43 3.36 -23.37
C ALA A 833 -11.63 4.68 -23.49
N ASP A 834 -11.40 5.39 -22.38
CA ASP A 834 -10.68 6.66 -22.38
C ASP A 834 -9.16 6.43 -22.39
N SER A 835 -8.51 6.61 -23.54
CA SER A 835 -7.06 6.41 -23.68
C SER A 835 -6.20 7.37 -22.86
N THR A 836 -6.79 8.42 -22.29
CA THR A 836 -6.11 9.35 -21.39
C THR A 836 -6.14 8.91 -19.93
N LEU A 837 -6.91 7.86 -19.59
CA LEU A 837 -6.94 7.28 -18.26
C LEU A 837 -5.78 6.29 -18.11
N PHE A 838 -5.05 6.34 -17.00
CA PHE A 838 -4.06 5.31 -16.70
C PHE A 838 -4.73 4.11 -16.03
N LEU A 839 -4.44 2.91 -16.54
CA LEU A 839 -4.92 1.65 -16.00
C LEU A 839 -3.74 0.86 -15.44
N ASP A 840 -3.70 0.70 -14.12
CA ASP A 840 -2.73 -0.19 -13.49
C ASP A 840 -3.03 -1.66 -13.78
N ASP A 841 -2.03 -2.52 -13.58
CA ASP A 841 -2.10 -3.96 -13.82
C ASP A 841 -3.28 -4.65 -13.13
N ASN A 842 -3.66 -4.19 -11.93
CA ASN A 842 -4.76 -4.78 -11.19
C ASN A 842 -6.10 -4.42 -11.85
N ILE A 843 -6.29 -3.17 -12.26
CA ILE A 843 -7.46 -2.76 -13.05
C ILE A 843 -7.54 -3.55 -14.34
N GLN A 844 -6.44 -3.64 -15.09
CA GLN A 844 -6.39 -4.40 -16.35
C GLN A 844 -6.80 -5.86 -16.15
N ARG A 845 -6.26 -6.53 -15.13
CA ARG A 845 -6.62 -7.90 -14.76
C ARG A 845 -8.10 -8.05 -14.41
N LEU A 846 -8.68 -7.10 -13.68
CA LEU A 846 -10.10 -7.14 -13.33
C LEU A 846 -11.00 -6.92 -14.55
N LEU A 847 -10.59 -6.08 -15.50
CA LEU A 847 -11.33 -5.82 -16.73
C LEU A 847 -11.40 -7.05 -17.66
N LEU A 848 -10.49 -8.01 -17.54
CA LEU A 848 -10.56 -9.28 -18.28
C LEU A 848 -11.89 -10.01 -18.02
N ASN A 849 -12.47 -9.86 -16.83
CA ASN A 849 -13.76 -10.48 -16.50
C ASN A 849 -14.89 -10.03 -17.44
N TYR A 850 -14.90 -8.76 -17.83
CA TYR A 850 -15.88 -8.27 -18.81
C TYR A 850 -15.61 -8.82 -20.21
N ARG A 851 -14.34 -8.90 -20.64
CA ARG A 851 -13.98 -9.51 -21.93
C ARG A 851 -14.46 -10.95 -22.00
N PHE A 852 -14.23 -11.73 -20.95
CA PHE A 852 -14.73 -13.10 -20.86
C PHE A 852 -16.25 -13.15 -20.93
N ALA A 853 -16.97 -12.21 -20.31
CA ALA A 853 -18.43 -12.11 -20.41
C ALA A 853 -18.91 -11.89 -21.85
N PHE A 854 -18.31 -10.93 -22.56
CA PHE A 854 -18.62 -10.63 -23.96
C PHE A 854 -18.28 -11.80 -24.89
N MET A 855 -17.08 -12.37 -24.77
CA MET A 855 -16.64 -13.50 -25.61
C MET A 855 -17.54 -14.73 -25.41
N ARG A 856 -17.94 -15.01 -24.17
CA ARG A 856 -18.86 -16.12 -23.88
C ARG A 856 -20.24 -15.90 -24.49
N LEU A 857 -20.77 -14.68 -24.43
CA LEU A 857 -22.04 -14.33 -25.08
C LEU A 857 -21.94 -14.41 -26.61
N ALA A 858 -20.83 -13.96 -27.19
CA ALA A 858 -20.60 -14.06 -28.63
C ALA A 858 -20.52 -15.52 -29.10
N LEU A 859 -19.81 -16.38 -28.36
CA LEU A 859 -19.74 -17.82 -28.65
C LEU A 859 -21.11 -18.48 -28.56
N TYR A 860 -21.91 -18.14 -27.55
CA TYR A 860 -23.29 -18.62 -27.45
C TYR A 860 -24.11 -18.27 -28.70
N HIS A 861 -24.06 -17.02 -29.16
CA HIS A 861 -24.80 -16.63 -30.37
C HIS A 861 -24.29 -17.33 -31.63
N ALA A 862 -22.97 -17.46 -31.79
CA ALA A 862 -22.37 -18.10 -32.96
C ALA A 862 -22.63 -19.61 -33.02
N ASN A 863 -22.45 -20.32 -31.90
CA ASN A 863 -22.44 -21.78 -31.88
C ASN A 863 -23.82 -22.38 -31.55
N MET A 864 -24.58 -21.74 -30.67
CA MET A 864 -25.82 -22.31 -30.11
C MET A 864 -27.06 -21.68 -30.74
N ALA A 865 -27.15 -20.35 -30.75
CA ALA A 865 -28.29 -19.65 -31.36
C ALA A 865 -28.22 -19.65 -32.90
N GLY A 866 -27.03 -19.87 -33.48
CA GLY A 866 -26.79 -19.77 -34.92
C GLY A 866 -26.85 -18.34 -35.47
N ASP A 867 -26.87 -17.33 -34.59
CA ASP A 867 -26.99 -15.91 -34.94
C ASP A 867 -25.60 -15.27 -35.05
N GLN A 868 -24.99 -15.43 -36.22
CA GLN A 868 -23.67 -14.87 -36.50
C GLN A 868 -23.66 -13.33 -36.47
N ALA A 869 -24.75 -12.68 -36.89
CA ALA A 869 -24.85 -11.22 -36.92
C ALA A 869 -24.82 -10.65 -35.50
N LYS A 870 -25.56 -11.29 -34.59
CA LYS A 870 -25.58 -10.91 -33.18
C LYS A 870 -24.28 -11.23 -32.46
N SER A 871 -23.65 -12.38 -32.77
CA SER A 871 -22.31 -12.69 -32.27
C SER A 871 -21.30 -11.58 -32.64
N LEU A 872 -21.32 -11.13 -33.90
CA LEU A 872 -20.48 -10.03 -34.36
C LEU A 872 -20.80 -8.72 -33.63
N GLN A 873 -22.09 -8.40 -33.44
CA GLN A 873 -22.51 -7.20 -32.69
C GLN A 873 -21.97 -7.18 -31.25
N VAL A 874 -21.98 -8.34 -30.58
CA VAL A 874 -21.46 -8.49 -29.21
C VAL A 874 -19.94 -8.25 -29.17
N LEU A 875 -19.19 -8.82 -30.13
CA LEU A 875 -17.74 -8.61 -30.22
C LEU A 875 -17.38 -7.15 -30.58
N ASP A 876 -18.11 -6.53 -31.50
CA ASP A 876 -17.92 -5.12 -31.86
C ASP A 876 -18.23 -4.20 -30.66
N ARG A 877 -19.28 -4.51 -29.87
CA ARG A 877 -19.58 -3.79 -28.62
C ARG A 877 -18.47 -3.95 -27.58
N MET A 878 -17.91 -5.15 -27.43
CA MET A 878 -16.77 -5.40 -26.53
C MET A 878 -15.59 -4.48 -26.89
N GLU A 879 -15.21 -4.42 -28.18
CA GLU A 879 -14.11 -3.58 -28.63
C GLU A 879 -14.43 -2.08 -28.53
N GLN A 880 -15.71 -1.70 -28.57
CA GLN A 880 -16.13 -0.32 -28.34
C GLN A 880 -15.96 0.10 -26.87
N VAL A 881 -16.34 -0.74 -25.92
CA VAL A 881 -16.32 -0.41 -24.47
C VAL A 881 -15.02 -0.78 -23.77
N ILE A 882 -14.30 -1.77 -24.29
CA ILE A 882 -13.03 -2.27 -23.77
C ILE A 882 -12.05 -2.40 -24.96
N PRO A 883 -11.59 -1.27 -25.53
CA PRO A 883 -10.74 -1.31 -26.71
C PRO A 883 -9.39 -1.97 -26.39
N ARG A 884 -8.97 -2.93 -27.21
CA ARG A 884 -7.69 -3.64 -27.04
C ARG A 884 -6.46 -2.75 -27.13
N SER A 885 -6.57 -1.63 -27.83
CA SER A 885 -5.52 -0.61 -27.91
C SER A 885 -5.22 0.07 -26.57
N HIS A 886 -6.14 -0.03 -25.59
CA HIS A 886 -6.00 0.57 -24.28
C HIS A 886 -5.99 -0.45 -23.14
N VAL A 887 -6.78 -1.52 -23.25
CA VAL A 887 -6.77 -2.66 -22.33
C VAL A 887 -6.21 -3.87 -23.08
N PRO A 888 -4.89 -4.12 -23.02
CA PRO A 888 -4.26 -5.20 -23.76
C PRO A 888 -4.88 -6.56 -23.45
N MET A 889 -4.87 -7.45 -24.44
CA MET A 889 -5.27 -8.84 -24.27
C MET A 889 -4.05 -9.75 -24.23
N SER A 890 -4.16 -10.87 -23.53
CA SER A 890 -3.14 -11.91 -23.61
C SER A 890 -3.13 -12.52 -25.01
N TRP A 891 -1.99 -13.08 -25.44
CA TRP A 891 -1.88 -13.68 -26.78
C TRP A 891 -2.85 -14.85 -26.98
N GLU A 892 -3.20 -15.58 -25.91
CA GLU A 892 -4.23 -16.62 -25.93
C GLU A 892 -5.59 -16.03 -26.32
N MET A 893 -5.99 -14.95 -25.63
CA MET A 893 -7.27 -14.30 -25.88
C MET A 893 -7.31 -13.63 -27.26
N LEU A 894 -6.20 -13.05 -27.72
CA LEU A 894 -6.08 -12.54 -29.09
C LEU A 894 -6.24 -13.66 -30.13
N SER A 895 -5.66 -14.83 -29.90
CA SER A 895 -5.80 -16.00 -30.78
C SER A 895 -7.26 -16.45 -30.89
N ASP A 896 -7.96 -16.52 -29.75
CA ASP A 896 -9.39 -16.89 -29.72
C ASP A 896 -10.27 -15.85 -30.42
N LEU A 897 -9.99 -14.56 -30.19
CA LEU A 897 -10.72 -13.47 -30.81
C LEU A 897 -10.50 -13.42 -32.33
N ALA A 898 -9.27 -13.57 -32.80
CA ALA A 898 -8.95 -13.65 -34.22
C ALA A 898 -9.71 -14.81 -34.89
N THR A 899 -9.65 -15.99 -34.28
CA THR A 899 -10.36 -17.18 -34.78
C THR A 899 -11.86 -16.94 -34.84
N SER A 900 -12.43 -16.26 -33.85
CA SER A 900 -13.85 -15.90 -33.80
C SER A 900 -14.23 -14.97 -34.96
N TYR A 901 -13.49 -13.89 -35.19
CA TYR A 901 -13.74 -12.98 -36.32
C TYR A 901 -13.59 -13.65 -37.69
N ARG A 902 -12.60 -14.54 -37.86
CA ARG A 902 -12.43 -15.32 -39.10
C ARG A 902 -13.67 -16.17 -39.38
N ARG A 903 -14.17 -16.88 -38.37
CA ARG A 903 -15.38 -17.72 -38.49
C ARG A 903 -16.62 -16.90 -38.83
N LEU A 904 -16.69 -15.66 -38.32
CA LEU A 904 -17.77 -14.71 -38.61
C LEU A 904 -17.62 -13.97 -39.94
N GLY A 905 -16.63 -14.32 -40.78
CA GLY A 905 -16.43 -13.71 -42.10
C GLY A 905 -15.78 -12.32 -42.08
N ARG A 906 -15.23 -11.87 -40.94
CA ARG A 906 -14.53 -10.59 -40.81
C ARG A 906 -13.03 -10.75 -41.02
N GLU A 907 -12.64 -10.87 -42.28
CA GLU A 907 -11.23 -11.02 -42.66
C GLU A 907 -10.37 -9.80 -42.28
N ASP A 908 -10.96 -8.61 -42.34
CA ASP A 908 -10.33 -7.34 -41.95
C ASP A 908 -9.87 -7.37 -40.49
N ARG A 909 -10.77 -7.76 -39.56
CA ARG A 909 -10.47 -7.87 -38.13
C ARG A 909 -9.53 -9.02 -37.81
N PHE A 910 -9.71 -10.16 -38.47
CA PHE A 910 -8.79 -11.28 -38.34
C PHE A 910 -7.36 -10.86 -38.69
N ASN A 911 -7.17 -10.19 -39.83
CA ASN A 911 -5.85 -9.74 -40.29
C ASN A 911 -5.23 -8.71 -39.35
N GLU A 912 -6.04 -7.78 -38.83
CA GLU A 912 -5.61 -6.77 -37.86
C GLU A 912 -5.07 -7.42 -36.57
N ILE A 913 -5.83 -8.33 -35.96
CA ILE A 913 -5.44 -8.98 -34.70
C ILE A 913 -4.24 -9.91 -34.89
N THR A 914 -4.20 -10.65 -36.00
CA THR A 914 -3.09 -11.57 -36.28
C THR A 914 -1.79 -10.82 -36.59
N ALA A 915 -1.84 -9.57 -37.06
CA ALA A 915 -0.67 -8.71 -37.21
C ALA A 915 -0.08 -8.27 -35.85
N GLU A 916 -0.90 -8.16 -34.80
CA GLU A 916 -0.45 -7.91 -33.42
C GLU A 916 0.10 -9.19 -32.76
N LEU A 917 -0.57 -10.32 -32.98
CA LEU A 917 -0.26 -11.61 -32.37
C LEU A 917 1.03 -12.26 -32.90
N GLU A 918 1.28 -12.15 -34.21
CA GLU A 918 2.41 -12.81 -34.88
C GLU A 918 3.79 -12.43 -34.30
N PRO A 919 4.14 -11.14 -34.11
CA PRO A 919 5.40 -10.73 -33.49
C PRO A 919 5.58 -11.29 -32.06
N ILE A 920 4.50 -11.35 -31.28
CA ILE A 920 4.51 -11.86 -29.90
C ILE A 920 4.89 -13.35 -29.91
N CYS A 921 4.18 -14.17 -30.70
CA CYS A 921 4.47 -15.60 -30.79
C CYS A 921 5.87 -15.88 -31.35
N ARG A 922 6.34 -15.10 -32.34
CA ARG A 922 7.70 -15.24 -32.88
C ARG A 922 8.77 -14.94 -31.83
N ALA A 923 8.62 -13.84 -31.07
CA ALA A 923 9.56 -13.49 -30.00
C ALA A 923 9.62 -14.55 -28.88
N MET A 924 8.48 -15.19 -28.55
CA MET A 924 8.45 -16.30 -27.60
C MET A 924 9.21 -17.52 -28.14
N ILE A 925 9.01 -17.88 -29.40
CA ILE A 925 9.73 -18.99 -30.05
C ILE A 925 11.25 -18.72 -30.04
N GLU A 926 11.67 -17.49 -30.36
CA GLU A 926 13.09 -17.10 -30.38
C GLU A 926 13.73 -17.15 -29.00
N ARG A 927 12.99 -16.79 -27.95
CA ARG A 927 13.44 -16.92 -26.55
C ARG A 927 13.37 -18.35 -26.01
N GLY A 928 12.83 -19.29 -26.79
CA GLY A 928 12.60 -20.67 -26.35
C GLY A 928 11.48 -20.81 -25.32
N GLU A 929 10.66 -19.77 -25.16
CA GLU A 929 9.52 -19.69 -24.24
C GLU A 929 8.30 -20.42 -24.80
N GLY A 930 7.41 -20.87 -23.90
CA GLY A 930 6.14 -21.50 -24.25
C GLY A 930 6.11 -23.01 -24.01
N ASN A 931 5.02 -23.47 -23.39
CA ASN A 931 4.76 -24.89 -23.16
C ASN A 931 4.23 -25.53 -24.45
N LEU A 932 5.04 -26.40 -25.08
CA LEU A 932 4.66 -27.09 -26.32
C LEU A 932 3.45 -28.03 -26.15
N SER A 933 3.19 -28.50 -24.92
CA SER A 933 2.00 -29.30 -24.60
C SER A 933 0.75 -28.45 -24.42
N SER A 934 0.87 -27.12 -24.37
CA SER A 934 -0.28 -26.22 -24.26
C SER A 934 -1.05 -26.14 -25.58
N TYR A 935 -2.37 -26.02 -25.48
CA TYR A 935 -3.23 -25.67 -26.62
C TYR A 935 -2.80 -24.35 -27.27
N TYR A 936 -2.42 -23.37 -26.46
CA TYR A 936 -1.98 -22.04 -26.89
C TYR A 936 -0.46 -21.96 -27.14
N ASN A 937 0.18 -23.06 -27.55
CA ASN A 937 1.60 -23.00 -27.87
C ASN A 937 1.85 -22.09 -29.10
N PRO A 938 2.93 -21.29 -29.10
CA PRO A 938 3.13 -20.25 -30.12
C PRO A 938 3.37 -20.83 -31.51
N TYR A 939 3.93 -22.04 -31.63
CA TYR A 939 4.11 -22.71 -32.92
C TYR A 939 2.77 -23.05 -33.57
N ARG A 940 1.83 -23.62 -32.80
CA ARG A 940 0.50 -23.96 -33.29
C ARG A 940 -0.26 -22.71 -33.72
N ILE A 941 -0.26 -21.66 -32.89
CA ILE A 941 -0.94 -20.40 -33.20
C ILE A 941 -0.44 -19.84 -34.53
N LEU A 942 0.89 -19.73 -34.72
CA LEU A 942 1.45 -19.23 -35.98
C LEU A 942 1.12 -20.12 -37.18
N LEU A 943 1.18 -21.45 -37.03
CA LEU A 943 0.82 -22.37 -38.11
C LEU A 943 -0.65 -22.24 -38.51
N ASP A 944 -1.55 -22.03 -37.54
CA ASP A 944 -2.97 -21.82 -37.78
C ASP A 944 -3.21 -20.46 -38.48
N ILE A 945 -2.51 -19.40 -38.06
CA ILE A 945 -2.56 -18.07 -38.70
C ILE A 945 -2.09 -18.14 -40.16
N TYR A 946 -0.91 -18.71 -40.42
CA TYR A 946 -0.36 -18.79 -41.78
C TYR A 946 -1.18 -19.71 -42.68
N HIS A 947 -1.73 -20.78 -42.12
CA HIS A 947 -2.66 -21.63 -42.86
C HIS A 947 -3.90 -20.84 -43.30
N GLN A 948 -4.50 -20.06 -42.40
CA GLN A 948 -5.70 -19.27 -42.69
C GLN A 948 -5.45 -18.10 -43.65
N ARG A 949 -4.21 -17.57 -43.69
CA ARG A 949 -3.77 -16.53 -44.64
C ARG A 949 -3.22 -17.07 -45.97
N ASN A 950 -3.14 -18.40 -46.15
CA ASN A 950 -2.45 -19.06 -47.26
C ASN A 950 -0.96 -18.64 -47.42
N ASP A 951 -0.28 -18.35 -46.31
CA ASP A 951 1.14 -17.97 -46.29
C ASP A 951 2.03 -19.22 -46.13
N HIS A 952 2.22 -19.93 -47.25
CA HIS A 952 2.97 -21.19 -47.26
C HIS A 952 4.46 -21.01 -46.91
N ALA A 953 5.05 -19.85 -47.21
CA ALA A 953 6.46 -19.58 -46.93
C ALA A 953 6.73 -19.49 -45.43
N ASN A 954 5.93 -18.70 -44.70
CA ASN A 954 6.07 -18.59 -43.25
C ASN A 954 5.62 -19.87 -42.52
N GLN A 955 4.64 -20.59 -43.07
CA GLN A 955 4.28 -21.91 -42.56
C GLN A 955 5.46 -22.89 -42.61
N LEU A 956 6.25 -22.89 -43.69
CA LEU A 956 7.47 -23.69 -43.81
C LEU A 956 8.57 -23.25 -42.84
N ASP A 957 8.79 -21.94 -42.64
CA ASP A 957 9.74 -21.43 -41.64
C ASP A 957 9.46 -22.00 -40.24
N ILE A 958 8.21 -21.90 -39.76
CA ILE A 958 7.83 -22.39 -38.43
C ILE A 958 7.96 -23.91 -38.33
N LEU A 959 7.54 -24.67 -39.36
CA LEU A 959 7.68 -26.13 -39.36
C LEU A 959 9.16 -26.56 -39.35
N ASN A 960 10.03 -25.87 -40.08
CA ASN A 960 11.48 -26.16 -40.09
C ASN A 960 12.12 -25.85 -38.73
N ARG A 961 11.72 -24.76 -38.07
CA ARG A 961 12.17 -24.43 -36.71
C ARG A 961 11.73 -25.50 -35.70
N LEU A 962 10.52 -26.02 -35.84
CA LEU A 962 10.01 -27.10 -34.99
C LEU A 962 10.75 -28.41 -35.26
N LEU A 963 11.03 -28.74 -36.52
CA LEU A 963 11.83 -29.90 -36.92
C LEU A 963 13.28 -29.82 -36.41
N ALA A 964 13.88 -28.64 -36.40
CA ALA A 964 15.22 -28.43 -35.83
C ALA A 964 15.26 -28.72 -34.32
N ARG A 965 14.16 -28.45 -33.61
CA ARG A 965 14.01 -28.77 -32.17
C ARG A 965 13.72 -30.24 -31.92
N PHE A 966 13.07 -30.93 -32.87
CA PHE A 966 12.71 -32.34 -32.79
C PHE A 966 13.16 -33.11 -34.05
N PRO A 967 14.48 -33.30 -34.24
CA PRO A 967 15.01 -33.96 -35.43
C PRO A 967 14.52 -35.41 -35.48
N GLY A 968 13.89 -35.79 -36.61
CA GLY A 968 13.42 -37.15 -36.85
C GLY A 968 11.91 -37.39 -36.62
N ASP A 969 11.11 -36.36 -36.31
CA ASP A 969 9.65 -36.49 -36.24
C ASP A 969 9.04 -36.71 -37.65
N PRO A 970 8.47 -37.91 -37.94
CA PRO A 970 7.90 -38.21 -39.25
C PRO A 970 6.67 -37.35 -39.59
N SER A 971 5.93 -36.88 -38.57
CA SER A 971 4.73 -36.07 -38.74
C SER A 971 5.07 -34.66 -39.24
N LEU A 972 6.16 -34.07 -38.75
CA LEU A 972 6.67 -32.77 -39.21
C LEU A 972 7.19 -32.85 -40.63
N THR A 973 7.93 -33.92 -40.94
CA THR A 973 8.46 -34.17 -42.29
C THR A 973 7.33 -34.30 -43.31
N LYS A 974 6.25 -35.00 -42.95
CA LYS A 974 5.04 -35.12 -43.77
C LYS A 974 4.35 -33.76 -43.98
N ARG A 975 4.09 -33.01 -42.91
CA ARG A 975 3.47 -31.66 -42.99
C ARG A 975 4.27 -30.70 -43.85
N ILE A 976 5.60 -30.70 -43.74
CA ILE A 976 6.48 -29.88 -44.60
C ILE A 976 6.30 -30.26 -46.07
N GLY A 977 6.24 -31.56 -46.38
CA GLY A 977 5.95 -32.05 -47.73
C GLY A 977 4.59 -31.57 -48.27
N GLU A 978 3.55 -31.64 -47.44
CA GLU A 978 2.19 -31.17 -47.79
C GLU A 978 2.15 -29.66 -48.08
N VAL A 979 2.83 -28.85 -47.27
CA VAL A 979 2.88 -27.39 -47.48
C VAL A 979 3.68 -27.01 -48.72
N ARG A 980 4.81 -27.69 -48.99
CA ARG A 980 5.58 -27.48 -50.23
C ARG A 980 4.74 -27.81 -51.47
N ALA A 981 4.03 -28.93 -51.46
CA ALA A 981 3.14 -29.29 -52.56
C ALA A 981 2.04 -28.25 -52.83
N ARG A 982 1.47 -27.64 -51.77
CA ARG A 982 0.51 -26.54 -51.91
C ARG A 982 1.16 -25.28 -52.49
N MET A 983 2.35 -24.93 -52.02
CA MET A 983 3.11 -23.78 -52.52
C MET A 983 3.42 -23.90 -54.02
N ASP A 984 3.83 -25.08 -54.46
CA ASP A 984 4.14 -25.38 -55.87
C ASP A 984 2.88 -25.34 -56.75
N SER A 985 1.73 -25.77 -56.22
CA SER A 985 0.43 -25.72 -56.93
C SER A 985 -0.14 -24.31 -57.12
N THR A 986 0.28 -23.34 -56.30
CA THR A 986 -0.14 -21.93 -56.41
C THR A 986 0.72 -21.08 -57.35
N GLN A 987 1.90 -21.57 -57.76
CA GLN A 987 2.83 -20.84 -58.65
C GLN A 987 2.67 -21.17 -60.14
N HIS A 988 1.86 -22.18 -60.48
CA HIS A 988 1.51 -22.54 -61.85
C HIS A 988 -0.01 -22.68 -61.97
N PRO A 989 -0.74 -21.64 -62.43
CA PRO A 989 -2.18 -21.70 -62.62
C PRO A 989 -2.61 -22.69 -63.71
#